data_AF-A0A6G0T636-F1
#
_entry.id   AF-A0A6G0T636-F1
#
_cell.length_a   1.000
_cell.length_b   1.000
_cell.length_c   1.000
_cell.angle_alpha   90.00
_cell.angle_beta   90.00
_cell.angle_gamma   90.00
#
_symmetry.space_group_name_H-M   'P 1'
#
loop_
_entity.id
_entity.type
_entity.pdbx_description
1 polymer ?
#
loop_
_entity_poly.entity_id
_entity_poly.type
_entity_poly.pdbx_seq_one_letter_code
_entity_poly.pdbx_strand_id
1 'polypeptide(L)'
;MSLARRSNKNKGGGLINTLINKLPIEHHVPGYQYCGPGTNLKKRLARGDKGINLLDSACRDHDIAYERSNSIADRNKADYILEQRAWDRFKSKDSSLKEKAVAWGVTTAMKAKRKVGGGCGFKAALKASKNVIKKNIGEKNLMKLTKKCVAVARKAFKTKKTRVPRTINIPKKGGVLPLIPIFAGLSALGALTGGVANVVKVANEFNRNTPSHLGKGLYLTPYKGNSYKIETPQKSGGDVTADYVDDCKITQMQYHSFTPYSNASFSYNDEIRINIQNMDSYTLPCESFLYIEGNVQKPSDAVGDVRFSNNGLAFLFSEMRYEINGIEIQKLKSPGVSSCLKAYCSYTPNDLNTLDNCAWDSEMDGEDNKNFMTDNVFAGCIPLKHLFGFCEYYKKILLNCNQQLILNRSSTDLDAIRVVGAGATEHVEKNKKITIELTKVAWKMPIIKVTDKEKLKLLKVLDSRKTLSCAFRTWDLCEYPVLPRNTSHSWTIKSSSLLEKPRFILFGLQTDRKKNIEIDAGRFDHCQLKNLKVHLNSEVFPYEDFRADLKKNTTSLLYKAYTDFQKSYYERDYCEPLLSKNVFQTYVPIVVVDLSHQNDNVKSSTIDLRIEFETDTVIPEKTAAYCLILHDQIITYNPFSGDVRKL
;
A
#
# COMPACT_ATOMS: atom_id res chain seq x y z
N MET A 1 28.27 62.91 21.63
CA MET A 1 26.86 62.72 21.26
C MET A 1 26.71 61.38 20.53
N SER A 2 26.11 60.37 21.17
CA SER A 2 25.54 59.21 20.49
C SER A 2 24.36 58.71 21.32
N LEU A 3 23.15 59.11 20.91
CA LEU A 3 21.90 58.81 21.60
C LEU A 3 21.48 57.36 21.36
N ALA A 4 21.30 56.64 22.46
CA ALA A 4 20.68 55.33 22.51
C ALA A 4 19.22 55.39 22.01
N ARG A 5 18.85 54.57 21.02
CA ARG A 5 17.46 54.28 20.66
C ARG A 5 17.02 52.95 21.26
N ARG A 6 16.08 53.04 22.21
CA ARG A 6 15.30 51.92 22.78
C ARG A 6 14.64 51.11 21.66
N SER A 7 14.89 49.80 21.62
CA SER A 7 14.07 48.85 20.86
C SER A 7 12.89 48.39 21.73
N ASN A 8 11.68 48.63 21.21
CA ASN A 8 10.41 48.27 21.81
C ASN A 8 10.25 46.74 21.91
N LYS A 9 10.15 46.20 23.13
CA LYS A 9 9.61 44.85 23.34
C LYS A 9 8.10 44.91 23.10
N ASN A 10 7.67 44.61 21.87
CA ASN A 10 6.26 44.37 21.55
C ASN A 10 5.77 43.13 22.33
N LYS A 11 5.18 43.37 23.50
CA LYS A 11 4.30 42.43 24.17
C LYS A 11 3.09 42.23 23.25
N GLY A 12 2.87 41.02 22.75
CA GLY A 12 1.61 40.64 22.11
C GLY A 12 0.46 40.76 23.11
N GLY A 13 -0.12 41.95 23.20
CA GLY A 13 -1.33 42.23 23.96
C GLY A 13 -2.54 41.64 23.25
N GLY A 14 -2.79 40.36 23.47
CA GLY A 14 -4.06 39.74 23.10
C GLY A 14 -5.12 40.08 24.14
N LEU A 15 -6.28 40.60 23.70
CA LEU A 15 -7.51 40.80 24.49
C LEU A 15 -7.86 39.60 25.41
N ILE A 16 -7.39 38.40 25.08
CA ILE A 16 -7.59 37.16 25.83
C ILE A 16 -6.77 37.14 27.15
N ASN A 17 -5.53 37.64 27.17
CA ASN A 17 -4.69 37.65 28.39
C ASN A 17 -5.17 38.69 29.41
N THR A 18 -5.75 39.79 28.95
CA THR A 18 -6.33 40.83 29.81
C THR A 18 -7.67 40.39 30.43
N LEU A 19 -8.40 39.48 29.77
CA LEU A 19 -9.66 38.90 30.25
C LEU A 19 -9.44 37.72 31.21
N ILE A 20 -8.38 36.92 31.05
CA ILE A 20 -8.02 35.83 31.98
C ILE A 20 -7.63 36.36 33.35
N ASN A 21 -6.93 37.49 33.43
CA ASN A 21 -6.53 38.12 34.69
C ASN A 21 -7.68 38.83 35.45
N LYS A 22 -8.89 38.90 34.90
CA LYS A 22 -10.04 39.62 35.47
C LYS A 22 -11.23 38.73 35.91
N LEU A 23 -11.10 37.40 35.89
CA LEU A 23 -12.19 36.51 36.34
C LEU A 23 -12.06 36.15 37.83
N PRO A 24 -13.01 36.52 38.70
CA PRO A 24 -12.90 36.30 40.14
C PRO A 24 -13.44 34.94 40.58
N ILE A 25 -13.34 33.88 39.78
CA ILE A 25 -13.81 32.53 40.16
C ILE A 25 -12.95 31.44 39.48
N GLU A 26 -12.16 30.70 40.27
CA GLU A 26 -11.47 29.49 39.81
C GLU A 26 -12.50 28.36 39.56
N HIS A 27 -12.53 27.77 38.37
CA HIS A 27 -13.48 26.69 38.03
C HIS A 27 -12.83 25.30 38.20
N HIS A 28 -12.38 24.98 39.42
CA HIS A 28 -11.82 23.67 39.74
C HIS A 28 -12.88 22.58 39.88
N VAL A 29 -12.48 21.34 39.64
CA VAL A 29 -13.25 20.17 40.09
C VAL A 29 -13.28 20.18 41.62
N PRO A 30 -14.45 20.01 42.28
CA PRO A 30 -14.53 20.04 43.75
C PRO A 30 -13.60 19.03 44.42
N GLY A 31 -12.64 19.55 45.19
CA GLY A 31 -11.60 18.78 45.89
C GLY A 31 -10.25 18.69 45.15
N TYR A 32 -10.14 19.15 43.91
CA TYR A 32 -8.88 19.18 43.15
C TYR A 32 -8.17 20.53 43.28
N GLN A 33 -6.84 20.53 43.24
CA GLN A 33 -6.01 21.73 43.40
C GLN A 33 -5.61 22.36 42.07
N TYR A 34 -5.48 21.55 41.01
CA TYR A 34 -4.95 21.97 39.71
C TYR A 34 -5.85 21.58 38.52
N CYS A 35 -6.70 20.56 38.65
CA CYS A 35 -7.59 20.20 37.55
C CYS A 35 -8.78 21.18 37.40
N GLY A 36 -8.61 22.22 36.59
CA GLY A 36 -9.67 23.13 36.17
C GLY A 36 -9.16 24.30 35.33
N PRO A 37 -10.02 24.96 34.52
CA PRO A 37 -9.62 26.19 33.84
C PRO A 37 -9.48 27.36 34.82
N GLY A 38 -8.41 28.15 34.65
CA GLY A 38 -8.18 29.39 35.39
C GLY A 38 -7.48 29.21 36.74
N THR A 39 -6.72 28.12 36.94
CA THR A 39 -5.93 27.86 38.14
C THR A 39 -4.87 28.95 38.37
N ASN A 40 -4.84 29.54 39.58
CA ASN A 40 -3.78 30.46 39.96
C ASN A 40 -2.51 29.70 40.34
N LEU A 41 -1.75 29.28 39.32
CA LEU A 41 -0.56 28.45 39.46
C LEU A 41 0.47 29.04 40.45
N LYS A 42 0.73 30.36 40.37
CA LYS A 42 1.71 31.05 41.23
C LYS A 42 1.35 30.97 42.71
N LYS A 43 0.08 31.19 43.06
CA LYS A 43 -0.42 31.10 44.44
C LYS A 43 -0.36 29.67 45.00
N ARG A 44 -0.57 28.66 44.15
CA ARG A 44 -0.58 27.23 44.53
C ARG A 44 0.84 26.69 44.72
N LEU A 45 1.76 27.05 43.82
CA LEU A 45 3.18 26.70 43.94
C LEU A 45 3.83 27.35 45.18
N ALA A 46 3.51 28.62 45.46
CA ALA A 46 4.01 29.32 46.65
C ALA A 46 3.53 28.68 47.98
N ARG A 47 2.39 27.97 47.96
CA ARG A 47 1.86 27.24 49.12
C ARG A 47 2.43 25.82 49.26
N GLY A 48 3.11 25.31 48.23
CA GLY A 48 3.66 23.95 48.22
C GLY A 48 2.65 22.83 47.91
N ASP A 49 1.51 23.15 47.29
CA ASP A 49 0.46 22.19 46.94
C ASP A 49 1.01 21.11 45.96
N LYS A 50 0.95 19.82 46.32
CA LYS A 50 1.56 18.73 45.50
C LYS A 50 0.60 18.08 44.48
N GLY A 51 -0.68 18.45 44.50
CA GLY A 51 -1.76 17.75 43.80
C GLY A 51 -2.29 16.59 44.66
N ILE A 52 -3.61 16.44 44.72
CA ILE A 52 -4.26 15.47 45.63
C ILE A 52 -4.21 14.02 45.16
N ASN A 53 -3.92 13.79 43.87
CA ASN A 53 -3.73 12.48 43.26
C ASN A 53 -2.91 12.63 41.96
N LEU A 54 -2.58 11.51 41.32
CA LEU A 54 -1.74 11.49 40.13
C LEU A 54 -2.36 12.25 38.95
N LEU A 55 -3.69 12.28 38.83
CA LEU A 55 -4.38 13.11 37.83
C LEU A 55 -4.20 14.61 38.12
N ASP A 56 -4.34 15.03 39.37
CA ASP A 56 -4.19 16.42 39.80
C ASP A 56 -2.74 16.90 39.67
N SER A 57 -1.77 16.04 39.95
CA SER A 57 -0.36 16.30 39.66
C SER A 57 -0.09 16.43 38.15
N ALA A 58 -0.78 15.65 37.30
CA ALA A 58 -0.67 15.79 35.85
C ALA A 58 -1.25 17.13 35.35
N CYS A 59 -2.38 17.58 35.93
CA CYS A 59 -2.94 18.91 35.67
C CYS A 59 -1.97 20.03 36.08
N ARG A 60 -1.29 19.89 37.24
CA ARG A 60 -0.25 20.82 37.68
C ARG A 60 0.90 20.92 36.68
N ASP A 61 1.43 19.78 36.24
CA ASP A 61 2.56 19.75 35.29
C ASP A 61 2.19 20.39 33.95
N HIS A 62 0.96 20.16 33.49
CA HIS A 62 0.41 20.83 32.31
C HIS A 62 0.38 22.36 32.46
N ASP A 63 -0.11 22.86 33.59
CA ASP A 63 -0.19 24.30 33.83
C ASP A 63 1.20 24.96 33.92
N ILE A 64 2.18 24.26 34.52
CA ILE A 64 3.58 24.68 34.53
C ILE A 64 4.14 24.75 33.11
N ALA A 65 3.88 23.75 32.28
CA ALA A 65 4.32 23.75 30.88
C ALA A 65 3.68 24.90 30.08
N TYR A 66 2.41 25.22 30.37
CA TYR A 66 1.67 26.32 29.73
C TYR A 66 2.17 27.71 30.14
N GLU A 67 2.59 27.90 31.39
CA GLU A 67 3.19 29.15 31.88
C GLU A 67 4.62 29.36 31.35
N ARG A 68 5.38 28.26 31.18
CA ARG A 68 6.79 28.32 30.73
C ARG A 68 6.97 28.56 29.24
N SER A 69 5.98 28.26 28.39
CA SER A 69 6.09 28.44 26.94
C SER A 69 4.87 29.12 26.32
N ASN A 70 5.15 30.07 25.42
CA ASN A 70 4.16 30.69 24.53
C ASN A 70 4.14 30.06 23.13
N SER A 71 5.01 29.07 22.87
CA SER A 71 5.04 28.35 21.60
C SER A 71 3.81 27.47 21.43
N ILE A 72 3.21 27.49 20.24
CA ILE A 72 2.05 26.65 19.91
C ILE A 72 2.42 25.17 19.91
N ALA A 73 3.65 24.82 19.49
CA ALA A 73 4.14 23.45 19.46
C ALA A 73 4.30 22.86 20.87
N ASP A 74 4.85 23.63 21.81
CA ASP A 74 5.05 23.19 23.20
C ASP A 74 3.71 23.03 23.93
N ARG A 75 2.75 23.92 23.66
CA ARG A 75 1.39 23.85 24.23
C ARG A 75 0.62 22.65 23.70
N ASN A 76 0.73 22.34 22.40
CA ASN A 76 0.15 21.14 21.82
C ASN A 76 0.77 19.86 22.39
N LYS A 77 2.08 19.88 22.68
CA LYS A 77 2.78 18.79 23.37
C LYS A 77 2.30 18.63 24.81
N ALA A 78 2.11 19.72 25.55
CA ALA A 78 1.55 19.69 26.90
C ALA A 78 0.10 19.16 26.93
N ASP A 79 -0.75 19.58 25.98
CA ASP A 79 -2.12 19.06 25.82
C ASP A 79 -2.12 17.54 25.54
N TYR A 80 -1.21 17.06 24.67
CA TYR A 80 -1.07 15.63 24.38
C TYR A 80 -0.63 14.82 25.59
N ILE A 81 0.35 15.31 26.35
CA ILE A 81 0.85 14.64 27.55
C ILE A 81 -0.24 14.55 28.63
N LEU A 82 -1.01 15.63 28.85
CA LEU A 82 -2.12 15.61 29.80
C LEU A 82 -3.22 14.63 29.36
N GLU A 83 -3.52 14.56 28.06
CA GLU A 83 -4.48 13.57 27.53
C GLU A 83 -4.06 12.14 27.84
N GLN A 84 -2.80 11.77 27.57
CA GLN A 84 -2.31 10.41 27.81
C GLN A 84 -2.31 10.08 29.30
N ARG A 85 -1.78 10.97 30.15
CA ARG A 85 -1.74 10.76 31.60
C ARG A 85 -3.14 10.63 32.20
N ALA A 86 -4.11 11.42 31.72
CA ALA A 86 -5.50 11.30 32.13
C ALA A 86 -6.13 9.98 31.65
N TRP A 87 -5.80 9.52 30.44
CA TRP A 87 -6.30 8.26 29.91
C TRP A 87 -5.76 7.05 30.67
N ASP A 88 -4.50 7.10 31.10
CA ASP A 88 -3.87 6.06 31.91
C ASP A 88 -4.51 5.99 33.30
N ARG A 89 -4.79 7.13 33.93
CA ARG A 89 -5.53 7.17 35.22
C ARG A 89 -6.97 6.66 35.08
N PHE A 90 -7.63 6.89 33.95
CA PHE A 90 -8.96 6.33 33.70
C PHE A 90 -8.94 4.79 33.66
N LYS A 91 -7.89 4.19 33.08
CA LYS A 91 -7.75 2.73 32.94
C LYS A 91 -7.18 2.04 34.18
N SER A 92 -6.49 2.78 35.04
CA SER A 92 -5.74 2.17 36.13
C SER A 92 -6.65 1.49 37.16
N LYS A 93 -6.19 0.39 37.76
CA LYS A 93 -6.99 -0.38 38.74
C LYS A 93 -6.99 0.27 40.13
N ASP A 94 -5.96 1.04 40.43
CA ASP A 94 -5.70 1.76 41.68
C ASP A 94 -6.40 3.13 41.77
N SER A 95 -6.97 3.64 40.68
CA SER A 95 -7.67 4.93 40.71
C SER A 95 -9.10 4.80 41.23
N SER A 96 -9.49 5.74 42.10
CA SER A 96 -10.84 5.79 42.64
C SER A 96 -11.88 6.05 41.55
N LEU A 97 -13.14 5.63 41.76
CA LEU A 97 -14.23 5.91 40.81
C LEU A 97 -14.40 7.42 40.53
N LYS A 98 -14.16 8.26 41.53
CA LYS A 98 -14.17 9.73 41.41
C LYS A 98 -13.01 10.22 40.53
N GLU A 99 -11.81 9.68 40.71
CA GLU A 99 -10.64 10.01 39.89
C GLU A 99 -10.83 9.58 38.43
N LYS A 100 -11.34 8.36 38.19
CA LYS A 100 -11.63 7.86 36.83
C LYS A 100 -12.60 8.75 36.07
N ALA A 101 -13.69 9.17 36.72
CA ALA A 101 -14.68 10.04 36.11
C ALA A 101 -14.07 11.39 35.69
N VAL A 102 -13.22 11.97 36.53
CA VAL A 102 -12.52 13.24 36.25
C VAL A 102 -11.47 13.04 35.15
N ALA A 103 -10.71 11.93 35.20
CA ALA A 103 -9.68 11.58 34.23
C ALA A 103 -10.25 11.39 32.82
N TRP A 104 -11.41 10.75 32.70
CA TRP A 104 -12.14 10.63 31.44
C TRP A 104 -12.60 11.99 30.90
N GLY A 105 -13.08 12.87 31.79
CA GLY A 105 -13.45 14.25 31.46
C GLY A 105 -12.27 15.05 30.92
N VAL A 106 -11.11 14.96 31.57
CA VAL A 106 -9.85 15.62 31.14
C VAL A 106 -9.37 15.07 29.80
N THR A 107 -9.38 13.74 29.61
CA THR A 107 -9.00 13.10 28.34
C THR A 107 -9.86 13.61 27.19
N THR A 108 -11.18 13.66 27.41
CA THR A 108 -12.14 14.13 26.40
C THR A 108 -11.93 15.60 26.07
N ALA A 109 -11.65 16.43 27.09
CA ALA A 109 -11.37 17.84 26.93
C ALA A 109 -10.09 18.09 26.13
N MET A 110 -8.99 17.40 26.44
CA MET A 110 -7.72 17.55 25.73
C MET A 110 -7.82 17.06 24.29
N LYS A 111 -8.48 15.92 24.06
CA LYS A 111 -8.72 15.39 22.71
C LYS A 111 -9.57 16.34 21.86
N ALA A 112 -10.57 16.99 22.46
CA ALA A 112 -11.37 18.01 21.79
C ALA A 112 -10.54 19.27 21.48
N LYS A 113 -9.73 19.73 22.44
CA LYS A 113 -8.87 20.91 22.29
C LYS A 113 -7.81 20.72 21.20
N ARG A 114 -7.17 19.54 21.13
CA ARG A 114 -6.22 19.17 20.07
C ARG A 114 -6.85 19.06 18.68
N LYS A 115 -8.14 18.70 18.59
CA LYS A 115 -8.83 18.52 17.29
C LYS A 115 -9.49 19.79 16.75
N VAL A 116 -9.94 20.69 17.61
CA VAL A 116 -10.84 21.80 17.20
C VAL A 116 -10.16 23.17 17.32
N GLY A 117 -9.04 23.29 18.03
CA GLY A 117 -8.50 24.59 18.41
C GLY A 117 -9.41 25.28 19.45
N GLY A 118 -8.86 26.17 20.28
CA GLY A 118 -9.51 26.71 21.48
C GLY A 118 -10.67 27.69 21.26
N GLY A 119 -11.71 27.29 20.53
CA GLY A 119 -12.90 28.10 20.21
C GLY A 119 -14.13 27.85 21.11
N CYS A 120 -15.10 28.75 20.96
CA CYS A 120 -16.30 28.98 21.80
C CYS A 120 -17.27 27.77 21.98
N GLY A 121 -17.14 26.70 21.18
CA GLY A 121 -18.02 25.52 21.25
C GLY A 121 -17.83 24.67 22.52
N PHE A 122 -16.62 24.68 23.09
CA PHE A 122 -16.29 23.88 24.28
C PHE A 122 -17.02 24.35 25.55
N LYS A 123 -17.15 25.67 25.73
CA LYS A 123 -17.86 26.28 26.87
C LYS A 123 -19.35 25.96 26.84
N ALA A 124 -19.95 25.93 25.64
CA ALA A 124 -21.35 25.55 25.44
C ALA A 124 -21.58 24.06 25.72
N ALA A 125 -20.71 23.18 25.22
CA ALA A 125 -20.80 21.74 25.46
C ALA A 125 -20.64 21.36 26.95
N LEU A 126 -19.71 22.02 27.67
CA LEU A 126 -19.53 21.83 29.11
C LEU A 126 -20.73 22.31 29.93
N LYS A 127 -21.29 23.49 29.61
CA LYS A 127 -22.46 24.03 30.30
C LYS A 127 -23.68 23.11 30.10
N ALA A 128 -23.88 22.63 28.88
CA ALA A 128 -24.99 21.76 28.54
C ALA A 128 -24.87 20.37 29.21
N SER A 129 -23.66 19.81 29.26
CA SER A 129 -23.39 18.53 29.95
C SER A 129 -23.56 18.65 31.47
N LYS A 130 -23.10 19.74 32.10
CA LYS A 130 -23.30 20.00 33.54
C LYS A 130 -24.79 20.08 33.91
N ASN A 131 -25.64 20.67 33.07
CA ASN A 131 -27.07 20.73 33.33
C ASN A 131 -27.75 19.36 33.26
N VAL A 132 -27.29 18.46 32.37
CA VAL A 132 -27.78 17.07 32.29
C VAL A 132 -27.40 16.28 33.54
N ILE A 133 -26.17 16.44 34.03
CA ILE A 133 -25.69 15.76 35.24
C ILE A 133 -26.48 16.25 36.46
N LYS A 134 -26.67 17.57 36.60
CA LYS A 134 -27.47 18.14 37.71
C LYS A 134 -28.93 17.67 37.71
N LYS A 135 -29.53 17.42 36.55
CA LYS A 135 -30.92 16.94 36.43
C LYS A 135 -31.07 15.42 36.63
N ASN A 136 -29.99 14.65 36.68
CA ASN A 136 -30.03 13.19 36.77
C ASN A 136 -29.19 12.66 37.95
N ILE A 137 -29.13 13.40 39.07
CA ILE A 137 -28.32 13.07 40.25
C ILE A 137 -28.68 11.69 40.86
N GLY A 138 -29.88 11.14 40.58
CA GLY A 138 -30.32 9.80 41.00
C GLY A 138 -30.11 8.64 40.01
N GLU A 139 -29.53 8.87 38.82
CA GLU A 139 -29.37 7.83 37.79
C GLU A 139 -28.18 6.90 38.11
N LYS A 140 -28.45 5.71 38.64
CA LYS A 140 -27.42 4.69 38.97
C LYS A 140 -26.78 4.03 37.74
N ASN A 141 -27.42 4.09 36.57
CA ASN A 141 -26.89 3.50 35.34
C ASN A 141 -25.99 4.49 34.59
N LEU A 142 -24.68 4.35 34.81
CA LEU A 142 -23.64 5.22 34.26
C LEU A 142 -23.68 5.30 32.72
N MET A 143 -24.01 4.20 32.06
CA MET A 143 -24.00 4.11 30.59
C MET A 143 -25.16 4.92 29.97
N LYS A 144 -26.29 5.02 30.68
CA LYS A 144 -27.45 5.84 30.29
C LYS A 144 -27.18 7.33 30.52
N LEU A 145 -26.53 7.69 31.62
CA LEU A 145 -26.12 9.07 31.90
C LEU A 145 -25.08 9.58 30.88
N THR A 146 -24.11 8.74 30.51
CA THR A 146 -23.09 9.04 29.50
C THR A 146 -23.71 9.26 28.12
N LYS A 147 -24.65 8.40 27.68
CA LYS A 147 -25.37 8.59 26.41
C LYS A 147 -26.15 9.92 26.37
N LYS A 148 -26.83 10.30 27.46
CA LYS A 148 -27.55 11.59 27.59
C LYS A 148 -26.59 12.79 27.46
N CYS A 149 -25.44 12.73 28.13
CA CYS A 149 -24.43 13.80 28.08
C CYS A 149 -23.81 13.95 26.68
N VAL A 150 -23.48 12.84 26.02
CA VAL A 150 -22.90 12.82 24.67
C VAL A 150 -23.88 13.38 23.63
N ALA A 151 -25.17 13.05 23.73
CA ALA A 151 -26.18 13.56 22.81
C ALA A 151 -26.32 15.09 22.88
N VAL A 152 -26.28 15.66 24.08
CA VAL A 152 -26.38 17.11 24.31
C VAL A 152 -25.09 17.82 23.89
N ALA A 153 -23.93 17.24 24.17
CA ALA A 153 -22.66 17.77 23.70
C ALA A 153 -22.61 17.81 22.16
N ARG A 154 -23.03 16.74 21.46
CA ARG A 154 -23.09 16.70 19.99
C ARG A 154 -24.01 17.78 19.39
N LYS A 155 -25.13 18.10 20.04
CA LYS A 155 -26.02 19.19 19.60
C LYS A 155 -25.36 20.57 19.71
N ALA A 156 -24.52 20.79 20.73
CA ALA A 156 -23.78 22.03 20.91
C ALA A 156 -22.65 22.24 19.87
N PHE A 157 -22.27 21.19 19.13
CA PHE A 157 -21.27 21.23 18.06
C PHE A 157 -21.85 21.32 16.64
N LYS A 158 -23.18 21.36 16.45
CA LYS A 158 -23.77 21.58 15.11
C LYS A 158 -23.65 23.04 14.69
N THR A 159 -22.74 23.33 13.76
CA THR A 159 -22.72 24.59 13.00
C THR A 159 -23.85 24.61 11.95
N LYS A 160 -24.59 25.72 11.85
CA LYS A 160 -25.55 25.96 10.75
C LYS A 160 -24.78 26.00 9.42
N LYS A 161 -25.30 25.34 8.37
CA LYS A 161 -24.83 25.50 6.98
C LYS A 161 -25.01 26.96 6.56
N THR A 162 -23.92 27.71 6.38
CA THR A 162 -23.94 29.03 5.74
C THR A 162 -23.82 28.87 4.23
N ARG A 163 -24.80 29.40 3.48
CA ARG A 163 -24.74 29.58 2.02
C ARG A 163 -23.59 30.55 1.69
N VAL A 164 -22.77 30.21 0.72
CA VAL A 164 -21.74 31.11 0.16
C VAL A 164 -22.40 31.98 -0.92
N PRO A 165 -22.33 33.33 -0.88
CA PRO A 165 -22.73 34.16 -2.01
C PRO A 165 -21.63 34.18 -3.08
N ARG A 166 -22.07 34.17 -4.35
CA ARG A 166 -21.24 34.35 -5.56
C ARG A 166 -20.89 35.83 -5.73
N THR A 167 -19.60 36.20 -5.70
CA THR A 167 -18.93 37.12 -6.65
C THR A 167 -17.47 37.33 -6.23
N ILE A 168 -16.52 37.17 -7.15
CA ILE A 168 -15.14 37.62 -7.02
C ILE A 168 -14.91 38.66 -8.13
N ASN A 169 -14.63 39.90 -7.76
CA ASN A 169 -14.17 40.92 -8.69
C ASN A 169 -12.65 40.74 -8.92
N ILE A 170 -12.25 40.67 -10.19
CA ILE A 170 -10.86 40.56 -10.63
C ILE A 170 -10.30 41.98 -10.87
N PRO A 171 -9.13 42.35 -10.34
CA PRO A 171 -8.35 43.45 -10.89
C PRO A 171 -7.48 42.96 -12.07
N LYS A 172 -7.60 43.67 -13.19
CA LYS A 172 -6.83 43.48 -14.43
C LYS A 172 -5.38 43.98 -14.29
N LYS A 173 -4.48 43.30 -15.02
CA LYS A 173 -3.13 43.68 -15.50
C LYS A 173 -1.92 43.11 -14.73
N GLY A 174 -1.21 42.18 -15.41
CA GLY A 174 0.22 42.34 -15.72
C GLY A 174 1.20 41.28 -15.19
N GLY A 175 1.69 40.40 -16.09
CA GLY A 175 2.99 39.71 -15.98
C GLY A 175 2.94 38.20 -15.70
N VAL A 176 3.38 37.39 -16.68
CA VAL A 176 3.31 35.92 -16.69
C VAL A 176 4.72 35.31 -16.79
N LEU A 177 4.99 34.35 -15.87
CA LEU A 177 6.03 33.28 -15.83
C LEU A 177 7.50 33.65 -15.51
N PRO A 178 8.35 32.68 -15.05
CA PRO A 178 8.16 31.46 -14.22
C PRO A 178 9.17 31.40 -13.04
N LEU A 179 9.08 30.46 -12.07
CA LEU A 179 10.25 29.88 -11.36
C LEU A 179 9.89 28.75 -10.36
N ILE A 180 10.66 27.68 -10.48
CA ILE A 180 10.69 26.38 -9.77
C ILE A 180 11.03 26.55 -8.28
N PRO A 181 10.70 25.57 -7.40
CA PRO A 181 11.72 25.15 -6.44
C PRO A 181 11.94 23.63 -6.37
N ILE A 182 13.22 23.32 -6.59
CA ILE A 182 13.97 22.11 -6.29
C ILE A 182 13.90 21.87 -4.77
N PHE A 183 13.50 20.67 -4.34
CA PHE A 183 13.77 20.18 -2.99
C PHE A 183 14.65 18.93 -3.06
N ALA A 184 15.95 19.18 -3.01
CA ALA A 184 16.97 18.23 -2.59
C ALA A 184 17.89 18.96 -1.60
N GLY A 185 18.17 18.31 -0.46
CA GLY A 185 19.27 18.68 0.45
C GLY A 185 18.88 19.57 1.63
N LEU A 186 18.55 18.95 2.77
CA LEU A 186 19.14 19.33 4.07
C LEU A 186 18.93 18.22 5.10
N SER A 187 19.83 17.24 5.06
CA SER A 187 20.25 16.44 6.20
C SER A 187 21.56 17.02 6.74
N ALA A 188 21.74 16.92 8.06
CA ALA A 188 22.98 17.12 8.84
C ALA A 188 23.26 18.51 9.46
N LEU A 189 22.81 18.66 10.71
CA LEU A 189 23.52 19.32 11.82
C LEU A 189 22.77 18.89 13.10
N GLY A 190 23.31 18.26 14.13
CA GLY A 190 24.63 17.76 14.48
C GLY A 190 24.49 17.05 15.83
N ALA A 191 25.26 15.99 16.05
CA ALA A 191 25.44 15.40 17.37
C ALA A 191 26.22 16.35 18.28
N LEU A 192 25.87 16.41 19.57
CA LEU A 192 26.75 16.49 20.76
C LEU A 192 25.88 16.80 22.01
N THR A 193 25.81 15.79 22.91
CA THR A 193 26.11 15.86 24.37
C THR A 193 25.85 17.20 25.10
N GLY A 194 25.21 17.32 26.27
CA GLY A 194 24.86 16.41 27.37
C GLY A 194 24.58 17.28 28.62
N GLY A 195 23.83 16.78 29.61
CA GLY A 195 23.48 17.58 30.81
C GLY A 195 22.56 16.94 31.86
N VAL A 196 22.88 15.71 32.28
CA VAL A 196 22.81 15.10 33.63
C VAL A 196 21.70 15.54 34.61
N ALA A 197 20.75 14.62 34.90
CA ALA A 197 20.33 14.19 36.25
C ALA A 197 19.10 13.26 36.19
N ASN A 198 19.34 11.94 36.19
CA ASN A 198 18.46 10.84 36.69
C ASN A 198 18.81 9.47 36.06
N VAL A 199 20.11 9.19 35.89
CA VAL A 199 20.61 7.81 35.80
C VAL A 199 20.84 7.35 37.24
N VAL A 200 19.81 6.79 37.89
CA VAL A 200 19.88 5.66 38.85
C VAL A 200 18.42 5.27 39.16
N LYS A 201 17.77 4.49 38.27
CA LYS A 201 16.66 3.59 38.69
C LYS A 201 16.12 2.57 37.67
N VAL A 202 16.77 2.35 36.53
CA VAL A 202 16.29 1.36 35.53
C VAL A 202 17.43 0.46 35.05
N ALA A 203 18.22 -0.06 35.98
CA ALA A 203 19.29 -1.02 35.70
C ALA A 203 19.12 -2.37 36.43
N ASN A 204 18.01 -2.60 37.14
CA ASN A 204 17.80 -3.82 37.93
C ASN A 204 16.58 -4.68 37.53
N GLU A 205 16.12 -4.60 36.28
CA GLU A 205 15.08 -5.53 35.77
C GLU A 205 15.50 -6.37 34.55
N PHE A 206 16.78 -6.35 34.15
CA PHE A 206 17.34 -7.27 33.16
C PHE A 206 18.37 -8.21 33.76
N ASN A 207 18.01 -8.88 34.86
CA ASN A 207 18.81 -10.01 35.31
C ASN A 207 17.92 -11.11 35.92
N ARG A 208 17.32 -11.92 35.05
CA ARG A 208 17.00 -13.32 35.34
C ARG A 208 17.38 -14.18 34.15
N ASN A 209 18.51 -14.86 34.32
CA ASN A 209 18.98 -15.97 33.51
C ASN A 209 18.00 -17.15 33.62
N THR A 210 17.48 -17.62 32.48
CA THR A 210 17.21 -19.05 32.25
C THR A 210 17.62 -19.39 30.82
N PRO A 211 18.52 -20.37 30.60
CA PRO A 211 18.95 -20.78 29.28
C PRO A 211 17.92 -21.74 28.67
N SER A 212 17.45 -21.48 27.46
CA SER A 212 16.70 -22.48 26.68
C SER A 212 17.60 -23.01 25.56
N HIS A 213 17.87 -24.30 25.67
CA HIS A 213 18.75 -25.11 24.84
C HIS A 213 18.42 -25.06 23.34
N LEU A 214 19.48 -24.99 22.52
CA LEU A 214 19.46 -25.42 21.11
C LEU A 214 19.11 -26.91 21.05
N GLY A 215 17.95 -27.22 20.49
CA GLY A 215 17.51 -28.56 20.13
C GLY A 215 17.46 -28.73 18.62
N LYS A 216 18.09 -29.80 18.15
CA LYS A 216 18.27 -30.23 16.76
C LYS A 216 16.95 -30.51 16.03
N GLY A 217 16.99 -30.27 14.72
CA GLY A 217 16.22 -30.91 13.63
C GLY A 217 14.78 -31.37 13.87
N LEU A 218 13.83 -30.73 13.16
CA LEU A 218 12.74 -31.42 12.48
C LEU A 218 12.01 -30.44 11.55
N TYR A 219 11.78 -30.90 10.32
CA TYR A 219 11.07 -30.30 9.18
C TYR A 219 10.05 -29.19 9.48
N LEU A 220 10.13 -28.10 8.70
CA LEU A 220 8.98 -27.22 8.49
C LEU A 220 8.02 -27.90 7.50
N THR A 221 7.10 -28.71 8.02
CA THR A 221 5.78 -28.88 7.40
C THR A 221 5.12 -27.50 7.24
N PRO A 222 4.28 -27.28 6.20
CA PRO A 222 3.65 -25.99 5.98
C PRO A 222 2.96 -25.54 7.26
N TYR A 223 3.28 -24.33 7.69
CA TYR A 223 2.75 -23.72 8.89
C TYR A 223 1.21 -23.72 8.79
N LYS A 224 0.56 -24.68 9.48
CA LYS A 224 -0.85 -24.56 9.88
C LYS A 224 -0.91 -23.43 10.88
N GLY A 225 -0.91 -22.20 10.37
CA GLY A 225 -1.05 -21.02 11.18
C GLY A 225 -2.40 -21.05 11.88
N ASN A 226 -2.38 -20.95 13.20
CA ASN A 226 -3.52 -20.52 14.00
C ASN A 226 -3.97 -19.12 13.54
N SER A 227 -4.74 -19.08 12.45
CA SER A 227 -5.40 -17.90 11.87
C SER A 227 -6.45 -18.41 10.88
N TYR A 228 -7.67 -17.85 10.96
CA TYR A 228 -8.86 -18.36 10.29
C TYR A 228 -8.66 -18.54 8.77
N LYS A 229 -8.71 -19.79 8.29
CA LYS A 229 -8.94 -20.12 6.87
C LYS A 229 -10.45 -20.14 6.64
N ILE A 230 -10.91 -19.51 5.55
CA ILE A 230 -12.30 -19.59 5.11
C ILE A 230 -12.32 -20.64 3.99
N GLU A 231 -12.85 -21.82 4.29
CA GLU A 231 -13.16 -22.85 3.29
C GLU A 231 -14.47 -22.48 2.60
N THR A 232 -14.50 -22.53 1.27
CA THR A 232 -15.74 -22.52 0.49
C THR A 232 -16.44 -23.88 0.62
N PRO A 233 -17.78 -23.92 0.71
CA PRO A 233 -18.49 -25.18 0.92
C PRO A 233 -18.33 -26.09 -0.30
N GLN A 234 -17.69 -27.24 -0.11
CA GLN A 234 -17.90 -28.41 -0.97
C GLN A 234 -19.36 -28.83 -0.81
N LYS A 235 -20.12 -28.88 -1.90
CA LYS A 235 -21.41 -29.57 -1.93
C LYS A 235 -21.14 -31.07 -1.83
N SER A 236 -21.18 -31.62 -0.61
CA SER A 236 -21.36 -33.05 -0.41
C SER A 236 -22.81 -33.39 -0.72
N GLY A 237 -23.03 -34.05 -1.85
CA GLY A 237 -24.28 -34.75 -2.12
C GLY A 237 -24.35 -36.00 -1.24
N GLY A 238 -25.56 -36.31 -0.75
CA GLY A 238 -25.94 -37.70 -0.50
C GLY A 238 -26.06 -38.17 0.94
N ASP A 239 -26.60 -37.37 1.87
CA ASP A 239 -27.24 -37.92 3.06
C ASP A 239 -28.49 -37.11 3.42
N VAL A 240 -29.68 -37.71 3.25
CA VAL A 240 -30.99 -37.06 3.49
C VAL A 240 -31.36 -37.11 4.98
N THR A 241 -30.54 -37.79 5.80
CA THR A 241 -30.77 -37.94 7.26
C THR A 241 -29.87 -37.06 8.12
N ALA A 242 -28.87 -36.40 7.52
CA ALA A 242 -28.06 -35.41 8.21
C ALA A 242 -28.80 -34.07 8.29
N ASP A 243 -28.93 -33.51 9.49
CA ASP A 243 -29.44 -32.14 9.68
C ASP A 243 -28.65 -31.17 8.78
N TYR A 244 -29.36 -30.38 7.97
CA TYR A 244 -28.75 -29.35 7.13
C TYR A 244 -28.09 -28.28 8.01
N VAL A 245 -26.77 -28.38 8.18
CA VAL A 245 -25.97 -27.36 8.87
C VAL A 245 -25.54 -26.31 7.85
N ASP A 246 -26.28 -25.20 7.79
CA ASP A 246 -25.86 -24.00 7.04
C ASP A 246 -24.68 -23.31 7.74
N ASP A 247 -23.45 -23.77 7.51
CA ASP A 247 -22.23 -23.14 8.02
C ASP A 247 -21.66 -22.11 7.02
N CYS A 248 -22.53 -21.38 6.30
CA CYS A 248 -22.11 -20.28 5.43
C CYS A 248 -21.51 -19.12 6.25
N LYS A 249 -20.19 -19.17 6.45
CA LYS A 249 -19.40 -18.15 7.16
C LYS A 249 -19.48 -16.77 6.51
N ILE A 250 -19.59 -16.73 5.18
CA ILE A 250 -19.78 -15.52 4.38
C ILE A 250 -21.27 -15.42 4.04
N THR A 251 -21.90 -14.32 4.48
CA THR A 251 -23.30 -14.03 4.16
C THR A 251 -23.44 -13.25 2.87
N GLN A 252 -22.41 -12.49 2.48
CA GLN A 252 -22.46 -11.68 1.27
C GLN A 252 -21.05 -11.33 0.74
N MET A 253 -20.90 -11.30 -0.58
CA MET A 253 -19.76 -10.70 -1.27
C MET A 253 -20.30 -9.71 -2.32
N GLN A 254 -19.92 -8.45 -2.23
CA GLN A 254 -20.33 -7.40 -3.18
C GLN A 254 -19.13 -6.64 -3.72
N TYR A 255 -19.08 -6.43 -5.02
CA TYR A 255 -18.04 -5.61 -5.65
C TYR A 255 -18.38 -4.13 -5.50
N HIS A 256 -17.49 -3.39 -4.84
CA HIS A 256 -17.58 -1.94 -4.72
C HIS A 256 -16.59 -1.29 -5.67
N SER A 257 -17.04 -0.22 -6.33
CA SER A 257 -16.20 0.55 -7.25
C SER A 257 -15.57 1.72 -6.53
N PHE A 258 -14.24 1.77 -6.52
CA PHE A 258 -13.47 2.87 -6.00
C PHE A 258 -12.85 3.62 -7.18
N THR A 259 -13.13 4.91 -7.29
CA THR A 259 -12.62 5.76 -8.36
C THR A 259 -11.45 6.61 -7.86
N PRO A 260 -10.61 7.12 -8.78
CA PRO A 260 -9.61 8.12 -8.48
C PRO A 260 -10.21 9.36 -7.81
N TYR A 261 -9.36 10.18 -7.19
CA TYR A 261 -9.77 11.47 -6.64
C TYR A 261 -10.43 12.36 -7.70
N SER A 262 -11.36 13.24 -7.28
CA SER A 262 -12.26 14.00 -8.17
C SER A 262 -11.60 14.95 -9.19
N ASN A 263 -10.27 15.10 -9.16
CA ASN A 263 -9.49 15.91 -10.10
C ASN A 263 -8.47 15.08 -10.89
N ALA A 264 -8.57 13.74 -10.89
CA ALA A 264 -7.62 12.90 -11.61
C ALA A 264 -7.83 13.05 -13.13
N SER A 265 -6.81 13.53 -13.82
CA SER A 265 -6.66 13.37 -15.26
C SER A 265 -6.04 12.00 -15.55
N PHE A 266 -6.29 11.50 -16.76
CA PHE A 266 -5.74 10.24 -17.26
C PHE A 266 -4.76 10.46 -18.41
N SER A 267 -4.14 11.64 -18.47
CA SER A 267 -3.21 12.02 -19.51
C SER A 267 -1.85 11.35 -19.30
N TYR A 268 -0.98 11.43 -20.29
CA TYR A 268 0.35 10.82 -20.24
C TYR A 268 1.17 11.34 -19.07
N ASN A 269 1.89 10.42 -18.40
CA ASN A 269 2.69 10.68 -17.21
C ASN A 269 1.91 11.11 -15.95
N ASP A 270 0.57 11.15 -16.00
CA ASP A 270 -0.22 11.43 -14.81
C ASP A 270 -0.17 10.27 -13.81
N GLU A 271 -0.24 10.63 -12.54
CA GLU A 271 -0.36 9.68 -11.43
C GLU A 271 -1.82 9.55 -11.00
N ILE A 272 -2.37 8.35 -11.19
CA ILE A 272 -3.74 8.00 -10.86
C ILE A 272 -3.72 7.30 -9.50
N ARG A 273 -4.29 7.94 -8.49
CA ARG A 273 -4.39 7.39 -7.12
C ARG A 273 -5.82 6.99 -6.78
N ILE A 274 -6.02 5.72 -6.44
CA ILE A 274 -7.29 5.17 -5.98
C ILE A 274 -7.13 4.72 -4.52
N ASN A 275 -7.99 5.21 -3.62
CA ASN A 275 -7.86 4.95 -2.18
C ASN A 275 -9.13 4.29 -1.64
N ILE A 276 -8.95 3.28 -0.79
CA ILE A 276 -9.98 2.62 -0.01
C ILE A 276 -9.77 3.00 1.47
N GLN A 277 -10.59 3.93 1.96
CA GLN A 277 -10.52 4.48 3.33
C GLN A 277 -11.42 3.75 4.35
N ASN A 278 -11.95 2.59 4.00
CA ASN A 278 -13.02 1.95 4.76
C ASN A 278 -12.47 1.10 5.93
N MET A 279 -12.37 1.72 7.12
CA MET A 279 -11.95 1.07 8.37
C MET A 279 -12.92 -0.03 8.89
N ASP A 280 -14.16 -0.08 8.41
CA ASP A 280 -15.20 -1.00 8.92
C ASP A 280 -15.61 -2.12 7.95
N SER A 281 -14.91 -2.30 6.82
CA SER A 281 -15.24 -3.32 5.81
C SER A 281 -14.14 -4.37 5.65
N TYR A 282 -14.52 -5.64 5.50
CA TYR A 282 -13.61 -6.72 5.16
C TYR A 282 -13.40 -6.76 3.65
N THR A 283 -12.16 -6.60 3.22
CA THR A 283 -11.81 -6.54 1.79
C THR A 283 -11.04 -7.78 1.38
N LEU A 284 -11.16 -8.21 0.13
CA LEU A 284 -10.48 -9.40 -0.40
C LEU A 284 -9.69 -9.04 -1.66
N PRO A 285 -8.42 -8.57 -1.53
CA PRO A 285 -7.64 -8.08 -2.66
C PRO A 285 -7.38 -9.11 -3.77
N CYS A 286 -7.33 -10.41 -3.45
CA CYS A 286 -7.05 -11.46 -4.42
C CYS A 286 -8.13 -11.63 -5.50
N GLU A 287 -9.37 -11.25 -5.19
CA GLU A 287 -10.51 -11.25 -6.11
C GLU A 287 -10.79 -9.84 -6.68
N SER A 288 -9.92 -8.87 -6.39
CA SER A 288 -10.09 -7.50 -6.89
C SER A 288 -9.48 -7.32 -8.28
N PHE A 289 -10.01 -6.36 -9.04
CA PHE A 289 -9.56 -6.08 -10.40
C PHE A 289 -9.66 -4.58 -10.73
N LEU A 290 -8.84 -4.14 -11.67
CA LEU A 290 -8.88 -2.80 -12.24
C LEU A 290 -9.80 -2.81 -13.45
N TYR A 291 -10.77 -1.92 -13.46
CA TYR A 291 -11.69 -1.70 -14.58
C TYR A 291 -11.26 -0.46 -15.36
N ILE A 292 -11.11 -0.58 -16.67
CA ILE A 292 -10.65 0.49 -17.56
C ILE A 292 -11.63 0.60 -18.73
N GLU A 293 -12.10 1.81 -19.01
CA GLU A 293 -12.83 2.15 -20.24
C GLU A 293 -12.05 3.27 -20.95
N GLY A 294 -12.08 3.25 -22.27
CA GLY A 294 -11.45 4.28 -23.09
C GLY A 294 -11.83 4.18 -24.56
N ASN A 295 -11.32 5.15 -25.31
CA ASN A 295 -11.49 5.24 -26.75
C ASN A 295 -10.13 5.38 -27.43
N VAL A 296 -9.99 4.78 -28.61
CA VAL A 296 -8.84 4.96 -29.49
C VAL A 296 -9.13 6.13 -30.44
N GLN A 297 -8.32 7.17 -30.35
CA GLN A 297 -8.40 8.32 -31.25
C GLN A 297 -7.56 8.03 -32.48
N LYS A 298 -8.22 7.62 -33.56
CA LYS A 298 -7.59 7.34 -34.85
C LYS A 298 -7.68 8.58 -35.76
N PRO A 299 -6.54 9.19 -36.15
CA PRO A 299 -6.50 10.29 -37.11
C PRO A 299 -7.05 9.88 -38.49
N SER A 300 -7.60 10.82 -39.24
CA SER A 300 -8.14 10.56 -40.58
C SER A 300 -7.08 10.14 -41.61
N ASP A 301 -5.81 10.47 -41.36
CA ASP A 301 -4.66 10.09 -42.18
C ASP A 301 -4.05 8.73 -41.79
N ALA A 302 -4.51 8.11 -40.70
CA ALA A 302 -4.05 6.80 -40.25
C ALA A 302 -4.74 5.65 -41.00
N VAL A 303 -3.97 4.63 -41.36
CA VAL A 303 -4.39 3.53 -42.25
C VAL A 303 -4.16 2.19 -41.55
N GLY A 304 -5.02 1.20 -41.84
CA GLY A 304 -4.99 -0.11 -41.20
C GLY A 304 -5.96 -0.24 -40.03
N ASP A 305 -6.06 -1.46 -39.50
CA ASP A 305 -6.87 -1.83 -38.35
C ASP A 305 -6.04 -1.73 -37.06
N VAL A 306 -6.61 -1.12 -36.01
CA VAL A 306 -5.91 -0.91 -34.74
C VAL A 306 -6.32 -2.02 -33.78
N ARG A 307 -5.36 -2.81 -33.32
CA ARG A 307 -5.56 -3.92 -32.38
C ARG A 307 -4.75 -3.70 -31.12
N PHE A 308 -5.24 -4.17 -29.99
CA PHE A 308 -4.43 -4.18 -28.77
C PHE A 308 -3.33 -5.24 -28.88
N SER A 309 -2.11 -4.87 -28.50
CA SER A 309 -1.03 -5.83 -28.26
C SER A 309 -1.46 -6.84 -27.20
N ASN A 310 -0.88 -8.04 -27.20
CA ASN A 310 -1.17 -9.00 -26.14
C ASN A 310 -0.86 -8.37 -24.77
N ASN A 311 -1.81 -8.44 -23.82
CA ASN A 311 -1.76 -7.75 -22.53
C ASN A 311 -1.78 -6.20 -22.61
N GLY A 312 -2.34 -5.64 -23.69
CA GLY A 312 -2.25 -4.23 -24.04
C GLY A 312 -2.74 -3.26 -22.95
N LEU A 313 -3.71 -3.65 -22.11
CA LEU A 313 -4.19 -2.79 -21.03
C LEU A 313 -3.12 -2.53 -19.95
N ALA A 314 -2.23 -3.49 -19.69
CA ALA A 314 -1.14 -3.31 -18.73
C ALA A 314 -0.06 -2.37 -19.29
N PHE A 315 0.15 -2.35 -20.61
CA PHE A 315 1.09 -1.44 -21.29
C PHE A 315 0.68 0.03 -21.25
N LEU A 316 -0.59 0.33 -20.90
CA LEU A 316 -1.03 1.71 -20.67
C LEU A 316 -0.31 2.37 -19.49
N PHE A 317 0.30 1.60 -18.59
CA PHE A 317 0.93 2.11 -17.39
C PHE A 317 2.43 1.84 -17.41
N SER A 318 3.21 2.82 -16.96
CA SER A 318 4.67 2.69 -16.82
C SER A 318 5.07 2.04 -15.49
N GLU A 319 4.27 2.29 -14.45
CA GLU A 319 4.50 1.78 -13.10
C GLU A 319 3.18 1.66 -12.34
N MET A 320 3.07 0.64 -11.49
CA MET A 320 1.97 0.51 -10.54
C MET A 320 2.51 0.21 -9.14
N ARG A 321 1.84 0.73 -8.10
CA ARG A 321 2.19 0.48 -6.70
C ARG A 321 0.95 0.14 -5.90
N TYR A 322 1.07 -0.88 -5.06
CA TYR A 322 0.05 -1.28 -4.09
C TYR A 322 0.55 -0.99 -2.68
N GLU A 323 -0.19 -0.17 -1.94
CA GLU A 323 0.16 0.25 -0.58
C GLU A 323 -0.92 -0.15 0.43
N ILE A 324 -0.49 -0.49 1.65
CA ILE A 324 -1.35 -0.71 2.80
C ILE A 324 -0.92 0.27 3.90
N ASN A 325 -1.86 1.06 4.42
CA ASN A 325 -1.61 2.10 5.45
C ASN A 325 -0.44 3.05 5.12
N GLY A 326 -0.24 3.37 3.83
CA GLY A 326 0.82 4.26 3.34
C GLY A 326 2.20 3.61 3.26
N ILE A 327 2.30 2.29 3.48
CA ILE A 327 3.52 1.51 3.23
C ILE A 327 3.35 0.77 1.91
N GLU A 328 4.29 1.00 0.99
CA GLU A 328 4.38 0.26 -0.27
C GLU A 328 4.58 -1.22 0.04
N ILE A 329 3.67 -2.07 -0.42
CA ILE A 329 3.77 -3.53 -0.32
C ILE A 329 4.55 -4.05 -1.51
N GLN A 330 4.10 -3.70 -2.72
CA GLN A 330 4.74 -4.10 -3.96
C GLN A 330 4.70 -2.96 -4.97
N LYS A 331 5.80 -2.83 -5.72
CA LYS A 331 5.97 -1.92 -6.84
C LYS A 331 6.24 -2.72 -8.10
N LEU A 332 5.45 -2.47 -9.14
CA LEU A 332 5.53 -3.13 -10.43
C LEU A 332 6.04 -2.14 -11.47
N LYS A 333 7.25 -2.38 -11.99
CA LYS A 333 7.84 -1.60 -13.10
C LYS A 333 7.48 -2.23 -14.43
N SER A 334 7.14 -1.42 -15.41
CA SER A 334 6.67 -1.86 -16.73
C SER A 334 5.63 -2.99 -16.63
N PRO A 335 4.43 -2.70 -16.08
CA PRO A 335 3.36 -3.68 -15.88
C PRO A 335 3.11 -4.59 -17.08
N GLY A 336 3.12 -4.07 -18.31
CA GLY A 336 2.98 -4.87 -19.54
C GLY A 336 4.00 -6.00 -19.65
N VAL A 337 5.30 -5.68 -19.73
CA VAL A 337 6.38 -6.68 -19.89
C VAL A 337 6.49 -7.61 -18.69
N SER A 338 6.43 -7.07 -17.47
CA SER A 338 6.58 -7.86 -16.23
C SER A 338 5.47 -8.89 -16.07
N SER A 339 4.21 -8.49 -16.29
CA SER A 339 3.09 -9.42 -16.24
C SER A 339 3.08 -10.38 -17.43
N CYS A 340 3.51 -9.98 -18.64
CA CYS A 340 3.71 -10.92 -19.76
C CYS A 340 4.72 -12.03 -19.42
N LEU A 341 5.92 -11.68 -18.93
CA LEU A 341 6.95 -12.67 -18.55
C LEU A 341 6.39 -13.69 -17.55
N LYS A 342 5.68 -13.20 -16.52
CA LYS A 342 5.06 -14.03 -15.50
C LYS A 342 3.94 -14.89 -16.07
N ALA A 343 3.02 -14.26 -16.81
CA ALA A 343 1.77 -14.84 -17.29
C ALA A 343 1.98 -15.99 -18.26
N TYR A 344 2.87 -15.84 -19.25
CA TYR A 344 3.16 -16.92 -20.19
C TYR A 344 3.68 -18.17 -19.50
N CYS A 345 4.47 -18.01 -18.43
CA CYS A 345 4.98 -19.13 -17.66
C CYS A 345 3.93 -19.69 -16.70
N SER A 346 3.04 -18.85 -16.16
CA SER A 346 2.21 -19.21 -15.02
C SER A 346 0.79 -19.67 -15.31
N TYR A 347 0.17 -19.20 -16.40
CA TYR A 347 -1.23 -19.50 -16.70
C TYR A 347 -1.40 -20.80 -17.48
N THR A 348 -2.59 -21.38 -17.34
CA THR A 348 -3.03 -22.53 -18.11
C THR A 348 -3.92 -22.08 -19.27
N PRO A 349 -4.15 -22.92 -20.29
CA PRO A 349 -5.09 -22.62 -21.36
C PRO A 349 -6.50 -22.27 -20.85
N ASN A 350 -6.93 -22.88 -19.74
CA ASN A 350 -8.22 -22.59 -19.12
C ASN A 350 -8.33 -21.16 -18.54
N ASP A 351 -7.20 -20.56 -18.16
CA ASP A 351 -7.18 -19.20 -17.62
C ASP A 351 -7.36 -18.13 -18.70
N LEU A 352 -7.05 -18.45 -19.97
CA LEU A 352 -7.06 -17.50 -21.10
C LEU A 352 -8.43 -16.84 -21.29
N ASN A 353 -9.50 -17.62 -21.29
CA ASN A 353 -10.87 -17.11 -21.44
C ASN A 353 -11.22 -16.06 -20.37
N THR A 354 -10.55 -16.10 -19.20
CA THR A 354 -10.75 -15.08 -18.16
C THR A 354 -9.89 -13.82 -18.39
N LEU A 355 -8.77 -13.99 -19.09
CA LEU A 355 -7.81 -12.94 -19.45
C LEU A 355 -8.16 -12.24 -20.77
N ASP A 356 -9.14 -12.71 -21.56
CA ASP A 356 -9.65 -11.96 -22.72
C ASP A 356 -10.02 -10.52 -22.36
N ASN A 357 -10.58 -10.31 -21.16
CA ASN A 357 -10.88 -8.99 -20.60
C ASN A 357 -9.65 -8.09 -20.36
N CYS A 358 -8.44 -8.65 -20.44
CA CYS A 358 -7.16 -7.96 -20.33
C CYS A 358 -6.51 -7.69 -21.70
N ALA A 359 -7.21 -7.95 -22.81
CA ALA A 359 -6.64 -8.06 -24.15
C ALA A 359 -5.53 -9.13 -24.22
N TRP A 360 -5.77 -10.27 -23.56
CA TRP A 360 -4.92 -11.44 -23.75
C TRP A 360 -5.44 -12.30 -24.89
N ASP A 361 -4.53 -12.66 -25.78
CA ASP A 361 -4.76 -13.62 -26.85
C ASP A 361 -3.52 -14.51 -26.98
N SER A 362 -3.74 -15.82 -27.09
CA SER A 362 -2.66 -16.79 -27.20
C SER A 362 -2.85 -17.78 -28.34
N GLU A 363 -3.86 -17.57 -29.18
CA GLU A 363 -3.97 -18.32 -30.44
C GLU A 363 -2.78 -17.98 -31.37
N MET A 364 -2.20 -16.78 -31.21
CA MET A 364 -0.99 -16.32 -31.92
C MET A 364 -1.16 -16.35 -33.44
N ASP A 365 -2.40 -16.18 -33.92
CA ASP A 365 -2.83 -16.47 -35.29
C ASP A 365 -3.04 -15.20 -36.12
N GLY A 366 -2.32 -14.11 -35.80
CA GLY A 366 -2.36 -12.88 -36.59
C GLY A 366 -3.68 -12.09 -36.50
N GLU A 367 -4.77 -12.73 -36.06
CA GLU A 367 -6.07 -12.16 -35.73
C GLU A 367 -6.18 -11.76 -34.24
N ASP A 368 -5.05 -11.78 -33.54
CA ASP A 368 -4.92 -11.48 -32.12
C ASP A 368 -5.70 -10.22 -31.71
N ASN A 369 -6.53 -10.34 -30.68
CA ASN A 369 -7.30 -9.23 -30.08
C ASN A 369 -8.19 -8.43 -31.05
N LYS A 370 -8.51 -8.95 -32.24
CA LYS A 370 -9.34 -8.26 -33.24
C LYS A 370 -10.69 -7.80 -32.70
N ASN A 371 -11.31 -8.61 -31.85
CA ASN A 371 -12.65 -8.36 -31.32
C ASN A 371 -12.65 -7.65 -29.95
N PHE A 372 -11.48 -7.24 -29.45
CA PHE A 372 -11.37 -6.59 -28.15
C PHE A 372 -11.97 -5.17 -28.14
N MET A 373 -12.10 -4.56 -29.32
CA MET A 373 -12.58 -3.19 -29.50
C MET A 373 -13.58 -3.14 -30.65
N THR A 374 -14.64 -2.36 -30.47
CA THR A 374 -15.64 -2.08 -31.52
C THR A 374 -15.84 -0.57 -31.62
N ASP A 375 -15.89 -0.04 -32.83
CA ASP A 375 -16.07 1.41 -33.08
C ASP A 375 -15.07 2.30 -32.34
N ASN A 376 -13.83 1.83 -32.19
CA ASN A 376 -12.75 2.46 -31.40
C ASN A 376 -13.03 2.62 -29.89
N VAL A 377 -14.06 1.96 -29.35
CA VAL A 377 -14.39 1.96 -27.92
C VAL A 377 -13.97 0.62 -27.32
N PHE A 378 -13.29 0.66 -26.18
CA PHE A 378 -12.90 -0.55 -25.45
C PHE A 378 -13.22 -0.45 -23.97
N ALA A 379 -13.44 -1.61 -23.36
CA ALA A 379 -13.55 -1.78 -21.92
C ALA A 379 -12.89 -3.09 -21.51
N GLY A 380 -12.17 -3.08 -20.39
CA GLY A 380 -11.46 -4.26 -19.92
C GLY A 380 -11.27 -4.29 -18.41
N CYS A 381 -10.96 -5.49 -17.92
CA CYS A 381 -10.73 -5.77 -16.51
C CYS A 381 -9.37 -6.44 -16.35
N ILE A 382 -8.45 -5.85 -15.58
CA ILE A 382 -7.18 -6.46 -15.20
C ILE A 382 -7.27 -7.01 -13.77
N PRO A 383 -7.27 -8.33 -13.54
CA PRO A 383 -7.22 -8.91 -12.21
C PRO A 383 -5.96 -8.45 -11.46
N LEU A 384 -6.06 -8.01 -10.20
CA LEU A 384 -4.86 -7.58 -9.48
C LEU A 384 -3.88 -8.73 -9.22
N LYS A 385 -4.37 -9.98 -9.17
CA LYS A 385 -3.51 -11.18 -9.13
C LYS A 385 -2.60 -11.35 -10.36
N HIS A 386 -2.95 -10.73 -11.48
CA HIS A 386 -2.13 -10.70 -12.70
C HIS A 386 -0.93 -9.74 -12.56
N LEU A 387 -1.09 -8.70 -11.73
CA LEU A 387 -0.14 -7.60 -11.60
C LEU A 387 0.69 -7.66 -10.31
N PHE A 388 0.09 -8.11 -9.21
CA PHE A 388 0.68 -8.11 -7.88
C PHE A 388 0.67 -9.50 -7.25
N GLY A 389 1.85 -9.95 -6.81
CA GLY A 389 2.04 -11.22 -6.15
C GLY A 389 1.42 -11.27 -4.76
N PHE A 390 1.29 -10.11 -4.09
CA PHE A 390 0.48 -10.02 -2.87
C PHE A 390 -0.98 -10.41 -3.13
N CYS A 391 -1.57 -9.91 -4.22
CA CYS A 391 -2.94 -10.25 -4.61
C CYS A 391 -3.06 -11.69 -5.15
N GLU A 392 -1.99 -12.27 -5.70
CA GLU A 392 -1.97 -13.67 -6.14
C GLU A 392 -1.99 -14.66 -4.96
N TYR A 393 -1.15 -14.43 -3.94
CA TYR A 393 -0.94 -15.37 -2.83
C TYR A 393 -1.79 -15.11 -1.60
N TYR A 394 -2.07 -13.84 -1.28
CA TYR A 394 -2.81 -13.50 -0.06
C TYR A 394 -4.32 -13.66 -0.27
N LYS A 395 -4.78 -14.92 -0.17
CA LYS A 395 -6.20 -15.31 -0.34
C LYS A 395 -7.08 -15.10 0.90
N LYS A 396 -6.67 -14.19 1.80
CA LYS A 396 -7.37 -13.91 3.07
C LYS A 396 -7.94 -12.49 3.07
N ILE A 397 -8.97 -12.26 3.87
CA ILE A 397 -9.52 -10.91 4.05
C ILE A 397 -8.52 -9.99 4.76
N LEU A 398 -8.51 -8.73 4.37
CA LEU A 398 -7.85 -7.66 5.09
C LEU A 398 -8.82 -6.97 6.06
N LEU A 399 -8.30 -6.64 7.25
CA LEU A 399 -9.06 -6.10 8.37
C LEU A 399 -8.53 -4.71 8.71
N ASN A 400 -9.44 -3.72 8.74
CA ASN A 400 -9.18 -2.37 9.25
C ASN A 400 -7.85 -1.76 8.76
N CYS A 401 -7.63 -1.82 7.45
CA CYS A 401 -6.46 -1.20 6.82
C CYS A 401 -6.89 -0.36 5.61
N ASN A 402 -6.28 0.80 5.49
CA ASN A 402 -6.38 1.62 4.30
C ASN A 402 -5.55 0.97 3.20
N GLN A 403 -6.08 0.97 1.98
CA GLN A 403 -5.37 0.46 0.82
C GLN A 403 -5.33 1.54 -0.25
N GLN A 404 -4.21 1.62 -0.95
CA GLN A 404 -4.04 2.57 -2.03
C GLN A 404 -3.41 1.87 -3.24
N LEU A 405 -4.02 2.09 -4.39
CA LEU A 405 -3.47 1.70 -5.67
C LEU A 405 -3.03 2.98 -6.40
N ILE A 406 -1.77 3.02 -6.79
CA ILE A 406 -1.16 4.14 -7.52
C ILE A 406 -0.74 3.62 -8.89
N LEU A 407 -1.22 4.25 -9.95
CA LEU A 407 -0.94 3.88 -11.34
C LEU A 407 -0.32 5.09 -12.04
N ASN A 408 0.85 4.93 -12.64
CA ASN A 408 1.47 5.97 -13.44
C ASN A 408 1.18 5.69 -14.91
N ARG A 409 0.47 6.61 -15.59
CA ARG A 409 0.19 6.49 -17.02
C ARG A 409 1.50 6.51 -17.80
N SER A 410 1.59 5.64 -18.82
CA SER A 410 2.74 5.63 -19.73
C SER A 410 2.88 6.96 -20.46
N SER A 411 4.10 7.25 -20.91
CA SER A 411 4.38 8.42 -21.75
C SER A 411 3.90 8.24 -23.20
N THR A 412 3.60 7.00 -23.60
CA THR A 412 3.22 6.61 -24.97
C THR A 412 2.28 5.40 -24.94
N ASP A 413 1.40 5.30 -25.95
CA ASP A 413 0.48 4.16 -26.13
C ASP A 413 0.96 3.12 -27.12
N LEU A 414 2.08 3.38 -27.79
CA LEU A 414 2.61 2.55 -28.87
C LEU A 414 2.93 1.11 -28.46
N ASP A 415 3.13 0.85 -27.17
CA ASP A 415 3.33 -0.52 -26.66
C ASP A 415 1.98 -1.25 -26.43
N ALA A 416 0.89 -0.52 -26.22
CA ALA A 416 -0.42 -1.07 -25.93
C ALA A 416 -1.19 -1.49 -27.19
N ILE A 417 -0.83 -0.95 -28.36
CA ILE A 417 -1.52 -1.19 -29.63
C ILE A 417 -0.54 -1.54 -30.75
N ARG A 418 -1.07 -2.25 -31.75
CA ARG A 418 -0.44 -2.49 -33.04
C ARG A 418 -1.40 -2.19 -34.18
N VAL A 419 -0.86 -1.81 -35.33
CA VAL A 419 -1.66 -1.55 -36.54
C VAL A 419 -1.37 -2.61 -37.59
N VAL A 420 -2.42 -3.21 -38.13
CA VAL A 420 -2.34 -4.31 -39.10
C VAL A 420 -3.21 -4.04 -40.32
N GLY A 421 -3.03 -4.83 -41.39
CA GLY A 421 -3.83 -4.71 -42.62
C GLY A 421 -3.21 -3.81 -43.69
N ALA A 422 -3.94 -3.60 -44.78
CA ALA A 422 -3.45 -2.90 -45.97
C ALA A 422 -3.01 -1.47 -45.65
N GLY A 423 -1.79 -1.09 -46.08
CA GLY A 423 -1.22 0.25 -45.88
C GLY A 423 -0.64 0.53 -44.48
N ALA A 424 -0.70 -0.44 -43.55
CA ALA A 424 -0.18 -0.25 -42.19
C ALA A 424 1.34 0.02 -42.14
N THR A 425 2.11 -0.75 -42.90
CA THR A 425 3.59 -0.67 -42.99
C THR A 425 4.09 0.51 -43.84
N GLU A 426 3.24 1.08 -44.70
CA GLU A 426 3.58 2.22 -45.57
C GLU A 426 3.30 3.57 -44.87
N HIS A 427 2.44 3.56 -43.85
CA HIS A 427 1.97 4.77 -43.15
C HIS A 427 2.33 4.79 -41.66
N VAL A 428 3.43 4.14 -41.28
CA VAL A 428 3.91 4.04 -39.88
C VAL A 428 3.96 5.40 -39.17
N GLU A 429 4.52 6.43 -39.80
CA GLU A 429 4.62 7.76 -39.18
C GLU A 429 3.27 8.44 -38.94
N LYS A 430 2.26 8.13 -39.77
CA LYS A 430 0.89 8.61 -39.54
C LYS A 430 0.21 7.79 -38.45
N ASN A 431 0.44 6.47 -38.44
CA ASN A 431 -0.10 5.55 -37.46
C ASN A 431 0.44 5.81 -36.04
N LYS A 432 1.68 6.29 -35.90
CA LYS A 432 2.25 6.72 -34.61
C LYS A 432 1.49 7.87 -33.92
N LYS A 433 0.61 8.57 -34.63
CA LYS A 433 -0.25 9.62 -34.07
C LYS A 433 -1.53 9.08 -33.40
N ILE A 434 -1.80 7.78 -33.50
CA ILE A 434 -2.93 7.14 -32.81
C ILE A 434 -2.71 7.22 -31.30
N THR A 435 -3.74 7.61 -30.56
CA THR A 435 -3.68 7.78 -29.09
C THR A 435 -4.84 7.08 -28.39
N ILE A 436 -4.65 6.77 -27.11
CA ILE A 436 -5.66 6.13 -26.27
C ILE A 436 -6.11 7.11 -25.20
N GLU A 437 -7.38 7.50 -25.27
CA GLU A 437 -8.05 8.32 -24.28
C GLU A 437 -8.77 7.43 -23.26
N LEU A 438 -8.33 7.46 -22.00
CA LEU A 438 -9.04 6.75 -20.93
C LEU A 438 -10.20 7.62 -20.44
N THR A 439 -11.39 7.04 -20.41
CA THR A 439 -12.61 7.71 -19.92
C THR A 439 -12.88 7.36 -18.47
N LYS A 440 -12.52 6.13 -18.05
CA LYS A 440 -12.77 5.64 -16.70
C LYS A 440 -11.72 4.65 -16.26
N VAL A 441 -11.20 4.87 -15.05
CA VAL A 441 -10.37 3.91 -14.33
C VAL A 441 -11.00 3.70 -12.97
N ALA A 442 -11.32 2.47 -12.60
CA ALA A 442 -11.95 2.17 -11.31
C ALA A 442 -11.40 0.87 -10.73
N TRP A 443 -11.06 0.88 -9.45
CA TRP A 443 -10.68 -0.33 -8.73
C TRP A 443 -11.92 -1.00 -8.16
N LYS A 444 -12.20 -2.22 -8.60
CA LYS A 444 -13.32 -3.04 -8.14
C LYS A 444 -12.81 -3.94 -7.02
N MET A 445 -13.25 -3.66 -5.79
CA MET A 445 -12.85 -4.40 -4.60
C MET A 445 -14.05 -5.13 -4.00
N PRO A 446 -13.98 -6.46 -3.81
CA PRO A 446 -15.00 -7.20 -3.09
C PRO A 446 -15.00 -6.86 -1.60
N ILE A 447 -16.19 -6.50 -1.10
CA ILE A 447 -16.49 -6.31 0.31
C ILE A 447 -17.24 -7.54 0.81
N ILE A 448 -16.68 -8.17 1.84
CA ILE A 448 -17.20 -9.40 2.44
C ILE A 448 -18.01 -9.05 3.68
N LYS A 449 -19.22 -9.62 3.78
CA LYS A 449 -20.00 -9.68 5.02
C LYS A 449 -20.00 -11.11 5.52
N VAL A 450 -19.83 -11.26 6.83
CA VAL A 450 -19.78 -12.54 7.51
C VAL A 450 -20.93 -12.64 8.52
N THR A 451 -21.23 -13.84 8.97
CA THR A 451 -22.21 -14.07 10.04
C THR A 451 -21.78 -13.40 11.35
N ASP A 452 -22.72 -13.11 12.25
CA ASP A 452 -22.40 -12.49 13.54
C ASP A 452 -21.44 -13.33 14.39
N LYS A 453 -21.51 -14.67 14.27
CA LYS A 453 -20.59 -15.61 14.92
C LYS A 453 -19.15 -15.41 14.44
N GLU A 454 -18.91 -15.32 13.14
CA GLU A 454 -17.58 -15.06 12.57
C GLU A 454 -17.13 -13.64 12.80
N LYS A 455 -18.04 -12.67 12.76
CA LYS A 455 -17.77 -11.27 13.11
C LYS A 455 -17.19 -11.15 14.52
N LEU A 456 -17.77 -11.86 15.50
CA LEU A 456 -17.24 -11.90 16.87
C LEU A 456 -15.83 -12.51 16.93
N LYS A 457 -15.52 -13.53 16.12
CA LYS A 457 -14.17 -14.10 16.03
C LYS A 457 -13.16 -13.12 15.44
N LEU A 458 -13.54 -12.41 14.38
CA LEU A 458 -12.70 -11.37 13.77
C LEU A 458 -12.47 -10.20 14.73
N LEU A 459 -13.49 -9.80 15.51
CA LEU A 459 -13.34 -8.80 16.57
C LEU A 459 -12.37 -9.27 17.66
N LYS A 460 -12.38 -10.55 18.05
CA LYS A 460 -11.36 -11.09 18.97
C LYS A 460 -9.95 -11.04 18.40
N VAL A 461 -9.77 -11.26 17.10
CA VAL A 461 -8.47 -11.08 16.43
C VAL A 461 -8.02 -9.63 16.51
N LEU A 462 -8.92 -8.68 16.25
CA LEU A 462 -8.65 -7.26 16.36
C LEU A 462 -8.27 -6.86 17.81
N ASP A 463 -9.03 -7.33 18.80
CA ASP A 463 -8.80 -7.07 20.22
C ASP A 463 -7.51 -7.70 20.74
N SER A 464 -7.03 -8.79 20.11
CA SER A 464 -5.78 -9.45 20.49
C SER A 464 -4.54 -8.58 20.24
N ARG A 465 -4.65 -7.55 19.39
CA ARG A 465 -3.55 -6.66 18.95
C ARG A 465 -2.34 -7.38 18.36
N LYS A 466 -2.49 -8.65 17.98
CA LYS A 466 -1.43 -9.43 17.36
C LYS A 466 -1.18 -8.91 15.95
N THR A 467 0.09 -8.88 15.57
CA THR A 467 0.50 -8.66 14.19
C THR A 467 0.17 -9.91 13.37
N LEU A 468 -0.40 -9.69 12.19
CA LEU A 468 -0.69 -10.71 11.21
C LEU A 468 0.45 -10.74 10.20
N SER A 469 1.02 -11.92 9.98
CA SER A 469 2.07 -12.14 8.99
C SER A 469 1.43 -12.57 7.66
N CYS A 470 1.81 -11.89 6.59
CA CYS A 470 1.42 -12.19 5.22
C CYS A 470 2.69 -12.52 4.43
N ALA A 471 2.92 -13.79 4.19
CA ALA A 471 3.94 -14.26 3.27
C ALA A 471 3.34 -14.36 1.87
N PHE A 472 4.05 -13.87 0.86
CA PHE A 472 3.67 -13.94 -0.54
C PHE A 472 4.93 -13.99 -1.41
N ARG A 473 4.77 -14.34 -2.68
CA ARG A 473 5.87 -14.19 -3.66
C ARG A 473 5.66 -12.89 -4.40
N THR A 474 6.74 -12.14 -4.58
CA THR A 474 6.75 -10.90 -5.36
C THR A 474 7.72 -11.06 -6.52
N TRP A 475 7.64 -10.13 -7.48
CA TRP A 475 8.55 -10.09 -8.60
C TRP A 475 9.06 -8.70 -8.90
N ASP A 476 10.34 -8.64 -9.22
CA ASP A 476 11.07 -7.43 -9.60
C ASP A 476 11.57 -7.57 -11.04
N LEU A 477 11.18 -6.64 -11.91
CA LEU A 477 11.68 -6.57 -13.29
C LEU A 477 12.96 -5.75 -13.35
N CYS A 478 13.97 -6.31 -14.00
CA CYS A 478 15.18 -5.63 -14.43
C CYS A 478 15.24 -5.62 -15.96
N GLU A 479 15.65 -4.49 -16.54
CA GLU A 479 15.74 -4.27 -17.99
C GLU A 479 17.17 -3.87 -18.34
N TYR A 480 17.74 -4.53 -19.35
CA TYR A 480 18.89 -4.05 -20.09
C TYR A 480 18.36 -3.48 -21.44
N PRO A 481 18.22 -2.15 -21.56
CA PRO A 481 17.43 -1.53 -22.62
C PRO A 481 18.00 -1.73 -24.04
N VAL A 482 19.32 -1.81 -24.19
CA VAL A 482 19.97 -2.07 -25.49
C VAL A 482 21.21 -2.92 -25.26
N LEU A 483 21.23 -4.12 -25.81
CA LEU A 483 22.38 -5.03 -25.75
C LEU A 483 23.47 -4.63 -26.76
N PRO A 484 24.76 -4.82 -26.42
CA PRO A 484 25.85 -4.71 -27.38
C PRO A 484 25.69 -5.72 -28.53
N ARG A 485 26.27 -5.41 -29.69
CA ARG A 485 26.26 -6.34 -30.85
C ARG A 485 27.32 -7.44 -30.70
N ASN A 486 27.15 -8.31 -29.72
CA ASN A 486 28.02 -9.47 -29.47
C ASN A 486 27.20 -10.76 -29.41
N THR A 487 27.90 -11.91 -29.43
CA THR A 487 27.32 -13.26 -29.26
C THR A 487 27.34 -13.74 -27.81
N SER A 488 28.10 -13.10 -26.93
CA SER A 488 28.22 -13.45 -25.52
C SER A 488 28.04 -12.22 -24.67
N HIS A 489 27.23 -12.34 -23.62
CA HIS A 489 26.85 -11.24 -22.74
C HIS A 489 26.92 -11.66 -21.29
N SER A 490 27.46 -10.77 -20.46
CA SER A 490 27.44 -10.89 -19.00
C SER A 490 26.77 -9.65 -18.44
N TRP A 491 25.70 -9.84 -17.67
CA TRP A 491 24.89 -8.78 -17.11
C TRP A 491 24.74 -8.96 -15.60
N THR A 492 25.32 -8.03 -14.83
CA THR A 492 25.07 -7.93 -13.38
C THR A 492 23.74 -7.22 -13.15
N ILE A 493 22.76 -7.94 -12.59
CA ILE A 493 21.38 -7.45 -12.47
C ILE A 493 21.19 -6.66 -11.18
N LYS A 494 21.53 -7.29 -10.05
CA LYS A 494 21.25 -6.73 -8.73
C LYS A 494 22.29 -7.26 -7.75
N SER A 495 22.96 -6.33 -7.06
CA SER A 495 23.80 -6.63 -5.90
C SER A 495 23.16 -5.94 -4.70
N SER A 496 22.42 -6.67 -3.85
CA SER A 496 21.64 -6.08 -2.76
C SER A 496 21.52 -6.98 -1.53
N SER A 497 21.52 -6.38 -0.34
CA SER A 497 21.16 -7.03 0.92
C SER A 497 19.65 -7.08 1.19
N LEU A 498 18.84 -6.39 0.37
CA LEU A 498 17.39 -6.29 0.53
C LEU A 498 16.61 -7.27 -0.36
N LEU A 499 17.30 -7.98 -1.27
CA LEU A 499 16.66 -9.01 -2.06
C LEU A 499 16.46 -10.24 -1.16
N GLU A 500 15.21 -10.55 -0.85
CA GLU A 500 14.87 -11.82 -0.21
C GLU A 500 15.14 -12.97 -1.20
N LYS A 501 15.48 -14.16 -0.67
CA LYS A 501 15.96 -15.36 -1.41
C LYS A 501 15.29 -15.52 -2.79
N PRO A 502 15.99 -15.28 -3.92
CA PRO A 502 15.42 -15.42 -5.25
C PRO A 502 15.13 -16.89 -5.53
N ARG A 503 13.92 -17.21 -6.02
CA ARG A 503 13.45 -18.58 -6.25
C ARG A 503 13.34 -18.94 -7.71
N PHE A 504 13.05 -17.98 -8.57
CA PHE A 504 13.00 -18.18 -10.00
C PHE A 504 13.48 -16.94 -10.72
N ILE A 505 14.06 -17.16 -11.90
CA ILE A 505 14.36 -16.11 -12.86
C ILE A 505 13.66 -16.45 -14.17
N LEU A 506 12.93 -15.48 -14.70
CA LEU A 506 12.37 -15.53 -16.05
C LEU A 506 13.15 -14.55 -16.91
N PHE A 507 13.77 -15.05 -17.96
CA PHE A 507 14.57 -14.24 -18.89
C PHE A 507 13.93 -14.23 -20.26
N GLY A 508 13.80 -13.04 -20.86
CA GLY A 508 13.27 -12.86 -22.20
C GLY A 508 14.01 -11.75 -22.95
N LEU A 509 14.02 -11.85 -24.27
CA LEU A 509 14.61 -10.86 -25.17
C LEU A 509 13.49 -10.26 -26.04
N GLN A 510 13.61 -8.98 -26.37
CA GLN A 510 12.72 -8.32 -27.34
C GLN A 510 13.55 -7.48 -28.31
N THR A 511 13.35 -7.65 -29.61
CA THR A 511 14.04 -6.92 -30.67
C THR A 511 13.11 -5.89 -31.31
N ASP A 512 13.44 -4.61 -31.18
CA ASP A 512 12.72 -3.48 -31.80
C ASP A 512 11.19 -3.47 -31.58
N ARG A 513 10.72 -3.95 -30.41
CA ARG A 513 9.29 -3.98 -30.04
C ARG A 513 8.83 -2.75 -29.28
N LYS A 514 9.70 -2.21 -28.42
CA LYS A 514 9.38 -1.08 -27.54
C LYS A 514 9.10 0.17 -28.38
N LYS A 515 7.92 0.76 -28.17
CA LYS A 515 7.39 1.90 -28.92
C LYS A 515 7.27 1.65 -30.42
N ASN A 516 7.14 0.39 -30.83
CA ASN A 516 6.94 0.02 -32.22
C ASN A 516 5.49 -0.42 -32.45
N ILE A 517 4.77 0.35 -33.27
CA ILE A 517 3.35 0.13 -33.55
C ILE A 517 3.11 -1.03 -34.55
N GLU A 518 4.16 -1.53 -35.19
CA GLU A 518 4.04 -2.62 -36.18
C GLU A 518 4.11 -3.99 -35.52
N ILE A 519 4.74 -4.07 -34.34
CA ILE A 519 5.12 -5.32 -33.70
C ILE A 519 4.50 -5.41 -32.30
N ASP A 520 3.92 -6.56 -31.98
CA ASP A 520 3.31 -6.80 -30.67
C ASP A 520 4.34 -6.71 -29.54
N ALA A 521 4.17 -5.75 -28.62
CA ALA A 521 5.06 -5.54 -27.47
C ALA A 521 4.93 -6.64 -26.39
N GLY A 522 3.88 -7.44 -26.43
CA GLY A 522 3.61 -8.53 -25.51
C GLY A 522 4.32 -9.84 -25.85
N ARG A 523 5.13 -9.93 -26.91
CA ARG A 523 5.85 -11.15 -27.35
C ARG A 523 7.35 -11.07 -27.10
N PHE A 524 8.04 -12.21 -27.19
CA PHE A 524 9.49 -12.31 -26.95
C PHE A 524 10.20 -12.99 -28.11
N ASP A 525 11.44 -12.57 -28.38
CA ASP A 525 12.23 -13.01 -29.51
C ASP A 525 13.29 -14.03 -29.09
N HIS A 526 13.50 -15.06 -29.90
CA HIS A 526 14.45 -16.13 -29.56
C HIS A 526 15.91 -15.70 -29.67
N CYS A 527 16.23 -14.70 -30.51
CA CYS A 527 17.58 -14.17 -30.76
C CYS A 527 18.68 -15.22 -30.97
N GLN A 528 18.31 -16.44 -31.36
CA GLN A 528 19.18 -17.63 -31.42
C GLN A 528 19.93 -17.89 -30.11
N LEU A 529 19.24 -17.74 -28.98
CA LEU A 529 19.75 -18.06 -27.66
C LEU A 529 20.17 -19.53 -27.56
N LYS A 530 21.42 -19.74 -27.17
CA LYS A 530 22.06 -21.04 -27.08
C LYS A 530 22.16 -21.50 -25.63
N ASN A 531 22.73 -20.65 -24.78
CA ASN A 531 23.00 -20.95 -23.38
C ASN A 531 22.61 -19.76 -22.50
N LEU A 532 22.18 -20.05 -21.28
CA LEU A 532 21.94 -19.06 -20.25
C LEU A 532 22.31 -19.66 -18.89
N LYS A 533 23.11 -18.92 -18.14
CA LYS A 533 23.54 -19.23 -16.77
C LYS A 533 23.25 -18.06 -15.86
N VAL A 534 22.68 -18.37 -14.71
CA VAL A 534 22.51 -17.45 -13.61
C VAL A 534 23.58 -17.76 -12.59
N HIS A 535 24.41 -16.76 -12.30
CA HIS A 535 25.32 -16.77 -11.18
C HIS A 535 24.63 -16.11 -10.00
N LEU A 536 24.49 -16.86 -8.91
CA LEU A 536 24.02 -16.37 -7.64
C LEU A 536 25.15 -16.50 -6.63
N ASN A 537 25.77 -15.39 -6.29
CA ASN A 537 27.01 -15.35 -5.51
C ASN A 537 28.10 -16.23 -6.16
N SER A 538 28.39 -17.38 -5.57
CA SER A 538 29.40 -18.35 -6.05
C SER A 538 28.78 -19.59 -6.72
N GLU A 539 27.45 -19.70 -6.74
CA GLU A 539 26.73 -20.84 -7.33
C GLU A 539 26.19 -20.49 -8.72
N VAL A 540 26.08 -21.49 -9.60
CA VAL A 540 25.68 -21.32 -11.00
C VAL A 540 24.48 -22.22 -11.32
N PHE A 541 23.48 -21.66 -11.98
CA PHE A 541 22.21 -22.32 -12.31
C PHE A 541 21.79 -22.04 -13.76
N PRO A 542 21.40 -23.06 -14.55
CA PRO A 542 21.69 -24.47 -14.34
C PRO A 542 23.20 -24.76 -14.41
N TYR A 543 23.63 -25.89 -13.83
CA TYR A 543 25.03 -26.34 -13.92
C TYR A 543 25.41 -26.73 -15.35
N GLU A 544 24.52 -27.48 -16.01
CA GLU A 544 24.68 -27.86 -17.41
C GLU A 544 24.09 -26.81 -18.35
N ASP A 545 24.75 -26.62 -19.49
CA ASP A 545 24.29 -25.76 -20.56
C ASP A 545 23.04 -26.32 -21.24
N PHE A 546 22.07 -25.45 -21.56
CA PHE A 546 20.90 -25.84 -22.36
C PHE A 546 21.28 -26.34 -23.76
N ARG A 547 22.38 -25.81 -24.33
CA ARG A 547 22.86 -26.08 -25.70
C ARG A 547 21.74 -26.03 -26.72
N ALA A 548 20.89 -25.01 -26.59
CA ALA A 548 19.72 -24.85 -27.42
C ALA A 548 20.12 -24.52 -28.87
N ASP A 549 19.57 -25.25 -29.83
CA ASP A 549 19.66 -24.91 -31.25
C ASP A 549 18.25 -24.70 -31.78
N LEU A 550 17.86 -23.44 -31.87
CA LEU A 550 16.52 -23.03 -32.33
C LEU A 550 16.31 -23.31 -33.83
N LYS A 551 17.39 -23.39 -34.63
CA LYS A 551 17.28 -23.72 -36.08
C LYS A 551 17.03 -25.21 -36.29
N LYS A 552 17.68 -26.05 -35.49
CA LYS A 552 17.51 -27.52 -35.55
C LYS A 552 16.43 -28.04 -34.59
N ASN A 553 15.68 -27.15 -33.94
CA ASN A 553 14.62 -27.48 -32.99
C ASN A 553 15.11 -28.28 -31.75
N THR A 554 16.40 -28.16 -31.41
CA THR A 554 17.01 -28.76 -30.21
C THR A 554 16.78 -27.83 -29.02
N THR A 555 15.54 -27.73 -28.54
CA THR A 555 15.15 -26.81 -27.45
C THR A 555 14.31 -27.50 -26.38
N SER A 556 14.30 -28.83 -26.36
CA SER A 556 13.50 -29.63 -25.43
C SER A 556 13.80 -29.31 -23.96
N LEU A 557 15.06 -29.01 -23.60
CA LEU A 557 15.43 -28.62 -22.24
C LEU A 557 14.85 -27.26 -21.85
N LEU A 558 14.87 -26.28 -22.75
CA LEU A 558 14.23 -24.98 -22.52
C LEU A 558 12.72 -25.12 -22.32
N TYR A 559 12.06 -25.88 -23.20
CA TYR A 559 10.62 -26.12 -23.08
C TYR A 559 10.29 -26.90 -21.81
N LYS A 560 11.11 -27.87 -21.41
CA LYS A 560 10.94 -28.61 -20.16
C LYS A 560 10.99 -27.68 -18.94
N ALA A 561 11.99 -26.80 -18.85
CA ALA A 561 12.08 -25.81 -17.78
C ALA A 561 10.87 -24.87 -17.74
N TYR A 562 10.38 -24.44 -18.91
CA TYR A 562 9.13 -23.67 -19.03
C TYR A 562 7.91 -24.44 -18.50
N THR A 563 7.74 -25.72 -18.88
CA THR A 563 6.59 -26.52 -18.40
C THR A 563 6.65 -26.84 -16.91
N ASP A 564 7.86 -27.02 -16.35
CA ASP A 564 8.05 -27.36 -14.93
C ASP A 564 7.89 -26.16 -14.01
N PHE A 565 7.98 -24.95 -14.53
CA PHE A 565 7.80 -23.73 -13.75
C PHE A 565 6.50 -23.75 -12.95
N GLN A 566 5.35 -24.03 -13.58
CA GLN A 566 4.07 -24.04 -12.88
C GLN A 566 4.01 -25.07 -11.77
N LYS A 567 4.57 -26.26 -12.04
CA LYS A 567 4.63 -27.35 -11.09
C LYS A 567 5.40 -26.94 -9.84
N SER A 568 6.60 -26.39 -10.03
CA SER A 568 7.49 -25.94 -8.95
C SER A 568 6.94 -24.69 -8.22
N TYR A 569 6.46 -23.70 -8.98
CA TYR A 569 6.01 -22.41 -8.44
C TYR A 569 4.68 -22.51 -7.68
N TYR A 570 3.72 -23.28 -8.18
CA TYR A 570 2.40 -23.45 -7.55
C TYR A 570 2.27 -24.73 -6.73
N GLU A 571 3.32 -25.56 -6.67
CA GLU A 571 3.30 -26.86 -5.98
C GLU A 571 2.17 -27.77 -6.50
N ARG A 572 1.98 -27.78 -7.83
CA ARG A 572 1.00 -28.63 -8.50
C ARG A 572 1.56 -30.03 -8.73
N ASP A 573 0.69 -31.03 -8.81
CA ASP A 573 1.09 -32.39 -9.14
C ASP A 573 1.39 -32.58 -10.64
N TYR A 574 0.80 -31.72 -11.48
CA TYR A 574 0.87 -31.78 -12.94
C TYR A 574 1.32 -30.45 -13.56
N CYS A 575 1.83 -30.53 -14.80
CA CYS A 575 2.20 -29.38 -15.62
C CYS A 575 1.12 -29.15 -16.69
N GLU A 576 0.62 -27.92 -16.81
CA GLU A 576 -0.37 -27.53 -17.83
C GLU A 576 0.08 -26.21 -18.48
N PRO A 577 1.14 -26.26 -19.32
CA PRO A 577 1.71 -25.06 -19.91
C PRO A 577 0.70 -24.32 -20.80
N LEU A 578 0.79 -22.99 -20.81
CA LEU A 578 -0.07 -22.15 -21.65
C LEU A 578 0.11 -22.45 -23.14
N LEU A 579 1.36 -22.58 -23.58
CA LEU A 579 1.72 -22.68 -24.99
C LEU A 579 2.27 -24.07 -25.33
N SER A 580 1.90 -24.55 -26.53
CA SER A 580 2.54 -25.72 -27.12
C SER A 580 3.99 -25.41 -27.49
N LYS A 581 4.83 -26.45 -27.61
CA LYS A 581 6.28 -26.32 -27.88
C LYS A 581 6.58 -25.44 -29.10
N ASN A 582 5.85 -25.63 -30.20
CA ASN A 582 6.07 -24.88 -31.45
C ASN A 582 5.74 -23.39 -31.29
N VAL A 583 4.61 -23.07 -30.65
CA VAL A 583 4.17 -21.69 -30.42
C VAL A 583 5.10 -20.98 -29.44
N PHE A 584 5.49 -21.65 -28.36
CA PHE A 584 6.48 -21.17 -27.39
C PHE A 584 7.79 -20.77 -28.06
N GLN A 585 8.38 -21.65 -28.88
CA GLN A 585 9.66 -21.39 -29.55
C GLN A 585 9.61 -20.20 -30.49
N THR A 586 8.47 -20.03 -31.18
CA THR A 586 8.32 -19.04 -32.25
C THR A 586 8.04 -17.65 -31.69
N TYR A 587 7.20 -17.55 -30.64
CA TYR A 587 6.65 -16.26 -30.20
C TYR A 587 7.03 -15.87 -28.76
N VAL A 588 7.41 -16.82 -27.92
CA VAL A 588 7.61 -16.60 -26.47
C VAL A 588 8.71 -17.52 -25.89
N PRO A 589 9.96 -17.49 -26.38
CA PRO A 589 11.04 -18.35 -25.93
C PRO A 589 11.65 -17.84 -24.61
N ILE A 590 10.83 -17.77 -23.56
CA ILE A 590 11.25 -17.32 -22.22
C ILE A 590 12.03 -18.45 -21.55
N VAL A 591 13.21 -18.13 -21.02
CA VAL A 591 14.02 -19.07 -20.25
C VAL A 591 13.66 -18.97 -18.78
N VAL A 592 13.30 -20.12 -18.20
CA VAL A 592 13.05 -20.26 -16.77
C VAL A 592 14.26 -20.91 -16.11
N VAL A 593 14.79 -20.27 -15.07
CA VAL A 593 15.81 -20.86 -14.21
C VAL A 593 15.24 -21.04 -12.81
N ASP A 594 15.14 -22.30 -12.38
CA ASP A 594 14.73 -22.66 -11.02
C ASP A 594 15.91 -22.51 -10.07
N LEU A 595 15.69 -21.67 -9.07
CA LEU A 595 16.61 -21.24 -8.04
C LEU A 595 16.10 -21.65 -6.64
N SER A 596 14.99 -22.38 -6.56
CA SER A 596 14.26 -22.61 -5.32
C SER A 596 14.98 -23.54 -4.31
N HIS A 597 15.88 -24.39 -4.80
CA HIS A 597 16.63 -25.37 -4.01
C HIS A 597 18.01 -24.87 -3.51
N GLN A 598 18.24 -23.56 -3.51
CA GLN A 598 19.46 -22.96 -2.94
C GLN A 598 19.66 -23.28 -1.46
N ASN A 599 20.93 -23.35 -1.07
CA ASN A 599 21.35 -23.50 0.33
C ASN A 599 20.80 -22.36 1.21
N ASP A 600 20.35 -22.68 2.42
CA ASP A 600 19.77 -21.72 3.35
C ASP A 600 20.77 -20.70 3.90
N ASN A 601 22.08 -20.96 3.75
CA ASN A 601 23.16 -20.05 4.16
C ASN A 601 23.25 -18.76 3.33
N VAL A 602 22.51 -18.63 2.21
CA VAL A 602 22.44 -17.41 1.39
C VAL A 602 21.81 -16.22 2.16
N LYS A 603 21.18 -16.47 3.33
CA LYS A 603 20.48 -15.46 4.14
C LYS A 603 21.36 -14.40 4.84
N SER A 604 22.68 -14.56 4.91
CA SER A 604 23.55 -13.65 5.68
C SER A 604 24.48 -12.76 4.85
N SER A 605 24.48 -12.85 3.51
CA SER A 605 25.35 -12.06 2.63
C SER A 605 24.56 -11.19 1.66
N THR A 606 25.21 -10.14 1.14
CA THR A 606 24.72 -9.41 -0.03
C THR A 606 24.52 -10.40 -1.18
N ILE A 607 23.32 -10.42 -1.78
CA ILE A 607 23.06 -11.26 -2.95
C ILE A 607 23.63 -10.55 -4.17
N ASP A 608 24.58 -11.19 -4.86
CA ASP A 608 25.05 -10.79 -6.19
C ASP A 608 24.41 -11.69 -7.24
N LEU A 609 23.58 -11.11 -8.11
CA LEU A 609 22.89 -11.80 -9.18
C LEU A 609 23.40 -11.34 -10.55
N ARG A 610 23.90 -12.29 -11.33
CA ARG A 610 24.44 -12.05 -12.67
C ARG A 610 23.91 -13.09 -13.65
N ILE A 611 23.57 -12.67 -14.86
CA ILE A 611 23.21 -13.56 -15.96
C ILE A 611 24.31 -13.52 -17.01
N GLU A 612 24.77 -14.69 -17.42
CA GLU A 612 25.61 -14.89 -18.58
C GLU A 612 24.82 -15.65 -19.64
N PHE A 613 24.84 -15.19 -20.88
CA PHE A 613 24.15 -15.87 -21.95
C PHE A 613 24.88 -15.75 -23.28
N GLU A 614 24.69 -16.77 -24.12
CA GLU A 614 25.34 -16.93 -25.41
C GLU A 614 24.30 -17.12 -26.50
N THR A 615 24.55 -16.55 -27.67
CA THR A 615 23.72 -16.68 -28.87
C THR A 615 24.56 -17.21 -30.04
N ASP A 616 23.94 -17.97 -30.94
CA ASP A 616 24.65 -18.51 -32.13
C ASP A 616 24.99 -17.43 -33.15
N THR A 617 24.19 -16.36 -33.21
CA THR A 617 24.43 -15.19 -34.07
C THR A 617 24.55 -13.92 -33.23
N VAL A 618 25.20 -12.91 -33.81
CA VAL A 618 25.26 -11.57 -33.21
C VAL A 618 23.84 -11.07 -32.94
N ILE A 619 23.62 -10.54 -31.73
CA ILE A 619 22.31 -10.02 -31.33
C ILE A 619 21.87 -8.88 -32.28
N PRO A 620 20.62 -8.91 -32.77
CA PRO A 620 20.09 -7.85 -33.61
C PRO A 620 20.12 -6.48 -32.94
N GLU A 621 20.20 -5.42 -33.74
CA GLU A 621 20.16 -4.05 -33.22
C GLU A 621 18.84 -3.77 -32.48
N LYS A 622 18.89 -2.87 -31.49
CA LYS A 622 17.76 -2.50 -30.64
C LYS A 622 17.11 -3.67 -29.89
N THR A 623 17.89 -4.68 -29.54
CA THR A 623 17.43 -5.78 -28.67
C THR A 623 17.57 -5.39 -27.20
N ALA A 624 16.49 -5.49 -26.45
CA ALA A 624 16.45 -5.36 -25.00
C ALA A 624 16.41 -6.74 -24.33
N ALA A 625 17.05 -6.86 -23.16
CA ALA A 625 16.90 -8.03 -22.29
C ALA A 625 16.07 -7.69 -21.06
N TYR A 626 15.23 -8.63 -20.66
CA TYR A 626 14.39 -8.54 -19.48
C TYR A 626 14.66 -9.73 -18.56
N CYS A 627 14.83 -9.43 -17.28
CA CYS A 627 14.95 -10.43 -16.22
C CYS A 627 13.91 -10.14 -15.14
N LEU A 628 12.97 -11.06 -14.96
CA LEU A 628 12.01 -11.04 -13.86
C LEU A 628 12.51 -11.94 -12.74
N ILE A 629 12.83 -11.34 -11.59
CA ILE A 629 13.28 -12.07 -10.40
C ILE A 629 12.07 -12.32 -9.51
N LEU A 630 11.73 -13.58 -9.26
CA LEU A 630 10.67 -13.96 -8.32
C LEU A 630 11.30 -14.36 -7.00
N HIS A 631 10.84 -13.74 -5.91
CA HIS A 631 11.34 -14.02 -4.57
C HIS A 631 10.22 -14.00 -3.54
N ASP A 632 10.45 -14.68 -2.43
CA ASP A 632 9.52 -14.65 -1.29
C ASP A 632 9.60 -13.26 -0.62
N GLN A 633 8.49 -12.80 -0.04
CA GLN A 633 8.41 -11.59 0.76
C GLN A 633 7.47 -11.80 1.94
N ILE A 634 7.86 -11.28 3.12
CA ILE A 634 7.01 -11.30 4.31
C ILE A 634 6.70 -9.87 4.73
N ILE A 635 5.41 -9.56 4.83
CA ILE A 635 4.93 -8.35 5.49
C ILE A 635 4.22 -8.73 6.77
N THR A 636 4.29 -7.86 7.77
CA THR A 636 3.44 -7.93 8.95
C THR A 636 2.58 -6.69 9.03
N TYR A 637 1.30 -6.87 9.36
CA TYR A 637 0.42 -5.74 9.64
C TYR A 637 -0.38 -5.95 10.92
N ASN A 638 -0.63 -4.88 11.64
CA ASN A 638 -1.47 -4.87 12.82
C ASN A 638 -2.83 -4.25 12.48
N PRO A 639 -3.94 -5.02 12.49
CA PRO A 639 -5.25 -4.47 12.17
C PRO A 639 -5.77 -3.49 13.23
N PHE A 640 -5.21 -3.46 14.44
CA PHE A 640 -5.61 -2.54 15.50
C PHE A 640 -4.84 -1.21 15.45
N SER A 641 -3.50 -1.26 15.35
CA SER A 641 -2.68 -0.03 15.30
C SER A 641 -2.52 0.55 13.90
N GLY A 642 -2.72 -0.26 12.86
CA GLY A 642 -2.46 0.11 11.47
C GLY A 642 -0.97 0.00 11.08
N ASP A 643 -0.10 -0.45 11.99
CA ASP A 643 1.33 -0.59 11.70
C ASP A 643 1.54 -1.66 10.62
N VAL A 644 2.34 -1.35 9.61
CA VAL A 644 2.77 -2.28 8.56
C VAL A 644 4.30 -2.28 8.51
N ARG A 645 4.91 -3.46 8.43
CA ARG A 645 6.36 -3.62 8.31
C ARG A 645 6.68 -4.68 7.26
N LYS A 646 7.59 -4.33 6.35
CA LYS A 646 8.33 -5.30 5.52
C LYS A 646 9.41 -5.92 6.40
N LEU A 647 9.50 -7.24 6.41
CA LEU A 647 10.48 -7.97 7.21
C LEU A 647 11.74 -8.30 6.42
#